data_AF-A0A8J4WNI7-F1
#
_entry.id   AF-A0A8J4WNI7-F1
#
_cell.length_a   1.000
_cell.length_b   1.000
_cell.length_c   1.000
_cell.angle_alpha   90.00
_cell.angle_beta   90.00
_cell.angle_gamma   90.00
#
_symmetry.space_group_name_H-M   'P 1'
#
loop_
_entity.id
_entity.type
_entity.pdbx_description
1 polymer ?
#
loop_
_entity_poly.entity_id
_entity_poly.type
_entity_poly.pdbx_seq_one_letter_code
_entity_poly.pdbx_strand_id
1 'polypeptide(L)'
;GFLSAVFDRLRQFLQCCGCVHADHACREKLEKITILYTKVLLDFLETHPLSFIPLIQHCLEFCVWFVFTERGDGLVFERFIVQCMNLLKMIIKNEAYRLAKNPEDSKAESLEADRIKSAFFTHSTLTEICKRLVSKYFLLTQEELTMWEEDPESFAVEETGGDSWKYSLRPCTEVLFLDLFHNYSQTLTPVLLDMVHSIQGLSNVNDVAQMLMKDSVYNAVGLAAYELFDSVDFDQWFNNQLLMELQFNHSRYKVIRRRVIWLVGQWISVKFKPELRPLLYEIILSLLQDPDLVTSAYPAPPPPPQYVESIFALLFQMLQQVTECDSKMQILHVISCVIERVGMQIRPYIGCLVQYLPLLWKQSEEHNMLRCAILTTLIHLVKGLGAESKNLYPFLLPVIQLSCDVSQPPHVYLLEDGLELWLVTLENSPALSPELLRIFQNMLALLEMSTENVLTCFQIINSYIYLSATDFLQSYGEALCRSFCDFLKDITAEGQVQVLKVVEIALKVSPVLACHMFQPLLPPVFRGVMEGERYPVVMSTYLGIIGRILLQNSSFFSSLLSQMAIEFNQEPEQLLGSLMEMWVERMDNITQPERRKLSALALLSLLPSDNTVVQEKFCGTVNICVESLHDVMTEDPETGTFKDCMLVSGVEEQKVSDDDEPPTEQDKRRKL
;
A
#
# COMPACT_ATOMS: atom_id res chain seq x y z
N GLY A 1 -9.28 37.33 -26.77
CA GLY A 1 -9.03 37.48 -28.22
C GLY A 1 -8.70 36.14 -28.85
N PHE A 2 -7.44 35.69 -28.76
CA PHE A 2 -6.96 34.46 -29.40
C PHE A 2 -7.75 33.19 -29.00
N LEU A 3 -7.90 32.91 -27.70
CA LEU A 3 -8.58 31.70 -27.21
C LEU A 3 -10.07 31.65 -27.57
N SER A 4 -10.73 32.80 -27.70
CA SER A 4 -12.13 32.84 -28.18
C SER A 4 -12.21 32.43 -29.66
N ALA A 5 -11.24 32.87 -30.47
CA ALA A 5 -11.18 32.52 -31.90
C ALA A 5 -10.83 31.03 -32.14
N VAL A 6 -10.23 30.35 -31.15
CA VAL A 6 -9.95 28.90 -31.22
C VAL A 6 -11.26 28.12 -31.38
N PHE A 7 -12.32 28.48 -30.66
CA PHE A 7 -13.62 27.80 -30.77
C PHE A 7 -14.25 27.95 -32.16
N ASP A 8 -14.17 29.12 -32.77
CA ASP A 8 -14.66 29.35 -34.13
C ASP A 8 -13.89 28.51 -35.16
N ARG A 9 -12.56 28.40 -35.00
CA ARG A 9 -11.72 27.56 -35.86
C ARG A 9 -12.01 26.07 -35.66
N LEU A 10 -12.19 25.63 -34.43
CA LEU A 10 -12.59 24.24 -34.13
C LEU A 10 -13.91 23.88 -34.81
N ARG A 11 -14.92 24.75 -34.78
CA ARG A 11 -16.20 24.53 -35.51
C ARG A 11 -15.97 24.34 -37.01
N GLN A 12 -15.14 25.17 -37.62
CA GLN A 12 -14.81 25.07 -39.05
C GLN A 12 -14.10 23.75 -39.36
N PHE A 13 -13.14 23.34 -38.54
CA PHE A 13 -12.43 22.07 -38.74
C PHE A 13 -13.34 20.86 -38.60
N LEU A 14 -14.22 20.82 -37.60
CA LEU A 14 -15.19 19.75 -37.39
C LEU A 14 -16.22 19.67 -38.53
N GLN A 15 -16.68 20.81 -39.05
CA GLN A 15 -17.54 20.85 -40.24
C GLN A 15 -16.82 20.32 -41.47
N CYS A 16 -15.55 20.72 -41.68
CA CYS A 16 -14.73 20.18 -42.76
C CYS A 16 -14.51 18.68 -42.63
N CYS A 17 -14.29 18.18 -41.40
CA CYS A 17 -14.22 16.75 -41.14
C CYS A 17 -15.47 16.04 -41.68
N GLY A 18 -16.67 16.51 -41.34
CA GLY A 18 -17.93 15.92 -41.81
C GLY A 18 -18.10 15.86 -43.34
N CYS A 19 -17.42 16.74 -44.08
CA CYS A 19 -17.48 16.78 -45.55
C CYS A 19 -16.42 15.91 -46.25
N VAL A 20 -15.46 15.35 -45.52
CA VAL A 20 -14.32 14.59 -46.07
C VAL A 20 -14.49 13.11 -45.69
N HIS A 21 -14.43 12.23 -46.69
CA HIS A 21 -14.49 10.76 -46.48
C HIS A 21 -13.38 10.28 -45.54
N ALA A 22 -13.68 9.27 -44.71
CA ALA A 22 -12.77 8.73 -43.70
C ALA A 22 -11.41 8.31 -44.27
N ASP A 23 -11.40 7.72 -45.47
CA ASP A 23 -10.19 7.20 -46.13
C ASP A 23 -9.32 8.29 -46.79
N HIS A 24 -9.78 9.54 -46.80
CA HIS A 24 -9.06 10.62 -47.47
C HIS A 24 -7.95 11.17 -46.56
N ALA A 25 -6.71 11.24 -47.04
CA ALA A 25 -5.54 11.70 -46.27
C ALA A 25 -5.67 13.10 -45.64
N CYS A 26 -6.59 13.94 -46.11
CA CYS A 26 -6.92 15.23 -45.47
C CYS A 26 -7.68 15.07 -44.15
N ARG A 27 -8.45 13.99 -43.95
CA ARG A 27 -9.22 13.73 -42.73
C ARG A 27 -8.28 13.61 -41.53
N GLU A 28 -7.26 12.77 -41.63
CA GLU A 28 -6.25 12.60 -40.57
C GLU A 28 -5.57 13.93 -40.18
N LYS A 29 -5.25 14.78 -41.16
CA LYS A 29 -4.66 16.11 -40.93
C LYS A 29 -5.64 17.05 -40.22
N LEU A 30 -6.91 17.06 -40.62
CA LEU A 30 -7.96 17.87 -39.99
C LEU A 30 -8.21 17.42 -38.54
N GLU A 31 -8.27 16.12 -38.30
CA GLU A 31 -8.41 15.55 -36.95
C GLU A 31 -7.22 15.94 -36.08
N LYS A 32 -5.99 15.78 -36.57
CA LYS A 32 -4.78 16.20 -35.87
C LYS A 32 -4.78 17.70 -35.52
N ILE A 33 -5.18 18.57 -36.45
CA ILE A 33 -5.30 20.01 -36.19
C ILE A 33 -6.38 20.30 -35.13
N THR A 34 -7.53 19.61 -35.22
CA THR A 34 -8.62 19.75 -34.24
C THR A 34 -8.16 19.36 -32.83
N ILE A 35 -7.40 18.27 -32.71
CA ILE A 35 -6.81 17.81 -31.45
C ILE A 35 -5.80 18.82 -30.90
N LEU A 36 -4.96 19.41 -31.76
CA LEU A 36 -3.99 20.43 -31.33
C LEU A 36 -4.68 21.69 -30.80
N TYR A 37 -5.72 22.17 -31.49
CA TYR A 37 -6.46 23.37 -31.06
C TYR A 37 -7.22 23.13 -29.75
N THR A 38 -7.80 21.94 -29.57
CA THR A 38 -8.47 21.58 -28.33
C THR A 38 -7.46 21.38 -27.18
N LYS A 39 -6.27 20.83 -27.49
CA LYS A 39 -5.17 20.73 -26.51
C LYS A 39 -4.73 22.10 -25.99
N VAL A 40 -4.70 23.14 -26.84
CA VAL A 40 -4.40 24.52 -26.38
C VAL A 40 -5.39 24.96 -25.30
N LEU A 41 -6.67 24.58 -25.40
CA LEU A 41 -7.66 24.90 -24.36
C LEU A 41 -7.41 24.09 -23.08
N LEU A 42 -7.10 22.80 -23.20
CA LEU A 42 -6.79 21.92 -22.06
C LEU A 42 -5.56 22.42 -21.29
N ASP A 43 -4.43 22.60 -21.98
CA ASP A 43 -3.17 23.03 -21.38
C ASP A 43 -3.33 24.42 -20.71
N PHE A 44 -4.11 25.32 -21.32
CA PHE A 44 -4.39 26.64 -20.75
C PHE A 44 -5.29 26.56 -19.51
N LEU A 45 -6.31 25.70 -19.50
CA LEU A 45 -7.16 25.46 -18.33
C LEU A 45 -6.36 24.84 -17.17
N GLU A 46 -5.46 23.91 -17.48
CA GLU A 46 -4.60 23.25 -16.49
C GLU A 46 -3.63 24.24 -15.84
N THR A 47 -2.95 25.04 -16.66
CA THR A 47 -1.90 25.96 -16.20
C THR A 47 -2.47 27.25 -15.59
N HIS A 48 -3.60 27.73 -16.11
CA HIS A 48 -4.15 29.05 -15.78
C HIS A 48 -5.67 29.01 -15.54
N PRO A 49 -6.15 28.25 -14.53
CA PRO A 49 -7.59 28.04 -14.32
C PRO A 49 -8.36 29.33 -14.04
N LEU A 50 -7.80 30.27 -13.26
CA LEU A 50 -8.46 31.55 -12.98
C LEU A 50 -8.62 32.41 -14.25
N SER A 51 -7.60 32.43 -15.10
CA SER A 51 -7.64 33.16 -16.38
C SER A 51 -8.60 32.51 -17.39
N PHE A 52 -8.96 31.24 -17.19
CA PHE A 52 -9.90 30.51 -18.04
C PHE A 52 -11.37 30.87 -17.74
N ILE A 53 -11.69 31.48 -16.60
CA ILE A 53 -13.07 31.75 -16.15
C ILE A 53 -13.96 32.40 -17.23
N PRO A 54 -13.51 33.44 -17.97
CA PRO A 54 -14.34 34.07 -19.01
C PRO A 54 -14.67 33.14 -20.20
N LEU A 55 -13.96 32.03 -20.35
CA LEU A 55 -14.14 31.04 -21.40
C LEU A 55 -15.00 29.85 -20.95
N ILE A 56 -15.28 29.70 -19.65
CA ILE A 56 -15.99 28.53 -19.11
C ILE A 56 -17.32 28.32 -19.82
N GLN A 57 -18.18 29.34 -19.86
CA GLN A 57 -19.51 29.21 -20.48
C GLN A 57 -19.42 28.72 -21.92
N HIS A 58 -18.56 29.37 -22.72
CA HIS A 58 -18.41 29.03 -24.13
C HIS A 58 -17.80 27.65 -24.33
N CYS A 59 -16.88 27.24 -23.46
CA CYS A 59 -16.28 25.91 -23.46
C CYS A 59 -17.31 24.82 -23.12
N LEU A 60 -18.12 25.04 -22.08
CA LEU A 60 -19.20 24.13 -21.67
C LEU A 60 -20.24 23.98 -22.79
N GLU A 61 -20.74 25.10 -23.34
CA GLU A 61 -21.67 25.10 -24.47
C GLU A 61 -21.09 24.39 -25.69
N PHE A 62 -19.83 24.66 -26.03
CA PHE A 62 -19.15 24.02 -27.16
C PHE A 62 -19.04 22.50 -26.98
N CYS A 63 -18.51 22.04 -25.84
CA CYS A 63 -18.32 20.61 -25.58
C CYS A 63 -19.66 19.88 -25.56
N VAL A 64 -20.66 20.41 -24.86
CA VAL A 64 -21.98 19.78 -24.75
C VAL A 64 -22.71 19.75 -26.10
N TRP A 65 -22.61 20.82 -26.89
CA TRP A 65 -23.21 20.87 -28.23
C TRP A 65 -22.70 19.76 -29.15
N PHE A 66 -21.39 19.53 -29.19
CA PHE A 66 -20.80 18.51 -30.07
C PHE A 66 -20.89 17.10 -29.51
N VAL A 67 -20.74 16.91 -28.20
CA VAL A 67 -20.63 15.57 -27.62
C VAL A 67 -21.99 15.03 -27.15
N PHE A 68 -22.84 15.88 -26.59
CA PHE A 68 -24.07 15.43 -25.94
C PHE A 68 -25.35 15.78 -26.70
N THR A 69 -25.26 16.30 -27.93
CA THR A 69 -26.43 16.51 -28.80
C THR A 69 -26.25 15.80 -30.14
N GLU A 70 -27.36 15.54 -30.85
CA GLU A 70 -27.35 14.93 -32.19
C GLU A 70 -26.61 15.77 -33.23
N ARG A 71 -26.37 17.07 -32.97
CA ARG A 71 -25.73 17.98 -33.91
C ARG A 71 -24.26 17.68 -34.16
N GLY A 72 -23.60 16.97 -33.24
CA GLY A 72 -22.22 16.52 -33.41
C GLY A 72 -22.09 15.15 -34.08
N ASP A 73 -23.19 14.42 -34.27
CA ASP A 73 -23.14 13.08 -34.86
C ASP A 73 -22.57 13.16 -36.29
N GLY A 74 -21.57 12.32 -36.59
CA GLY A 74 -20.81 12.32 -37.85
C GLY A 74 -19.73 13.40 -37.98
N LEU A 75 -19.66 14.37 -37.05
CA LEU A 75 -18.62 15.41 -37.03
C LEU A 75 -17.47 15.09 -36.07
N VAL A 76 -17.80 14.48 -34.94
CA VAL A 76 -16.84 14.15 -33.87
C VAL A 76 -16.15 12.80 -34.10
N PHE A 77 -15.01 12.61 -33.44
CA PHE A 77 -14.23 11.38 -33.43
C PHE A 77 -13.66 11.16 -32.02
N GLU A 78 -13.25 9.94 -31.72
CA GLU A 78 -12.96 9.47 -30.35
C GLU A 78 -12.03 10.41 -29.56
N ARG A 79 -10.85 10.70 -30.09
CA ARG A 79 -9.87 11.57 -29.40
C ARG A 79 -10.40 12.97 -29.11
N PHE A 80 -11.26 13.52 -29.97
CA PHE A 80 -11.87 14.84 -29.74
C PHE A 80 -12.93 14.77 -28.64
N ILE A 81 -13.71 13.68 -28.61
CA ILE A 81 -14.68 13.43 -27.53
C ILE A 81 -13.98 13.35 -26.18
N VAL A 82 -12.88 12.58 -26.10
CA VAL A 82 -12.05 12.47 -24.89
C VAL A 82 -11.58 13.84 -24.43
N GLN A 83 -11.05 14.67 -25.33
CA GLN A 83 -10.59 16.02 -24.96
C GLN A 83 -11.73 16.94 -24.49
N CYS A 84 -12.90 16.87 -25.12
CA CYS A 84 -14.07 17.63 -24.66
C CYS A 84 -14.54 17.18 -23.28
N MET A 85 -14.59 15.87 -23.03
CA MET A 85 -14.96 15.32 -21.73
C MET A 85 -13.93 15.69 -20.65
N ASN A 86 -12.64 15.71 -20.98
CA ASN A 86 -11.59 16.20 -20.09
C ASN A 86 -11.73 17.70 -19.78
N LEU A 87 -12.09 18.53 -20.75
CA LEU A 87 -12.40 19.96 -20.52
C LEU A 87 -13.56 20.11 -19.54
N LEU A 88 -14.67 19.38 -19.75
CA LEU A 88 -15.82 19.40 -18.84
C LEU A 88 -15.41 18.96 -17.44
N LYS A 89 -14.69 17.84 -17.32
CA LYS A 89 -14.19 17.29 -16.07
C LYS A 89 -13.33 18.31 -15.31
N MET A 90 -12.35 18.91 -15.99
CA MET A 90 -11.45 19.90 -15.41
C MET A 90 -12.20 21.15 -14.93
N ILE A 91 -13.26 21.57 -15.61
CA ILE A 91 -14.12 22.68 -15.16
C ILE A 91 -14.96 22.28 -13.94
N ILE A 92 -15.50 21.06 -13.91
CA ILE A 92 -16.35 20.58 -12.82
C ILE A 92 -15.54 20.44 -11.53
N LYS A 93 -14.38 19.78 -11.58
CA LYS A 93 -13.54 19.44 -10.41
C LYS A 93 -12.50 20.48 -10.03
N ASN A 94 -12.36 21.59 -10.76
CA ASN A 94 -11.32 22.57 -10.45
C ASN A 94 -11.46 23.13 -9.02
N GLU A 95 -10.42 22.98 -8.21
CA GLU A 95 -10.42 23.52 -6.85
C GLU A 95 -10.53 25.05 -6.82
N ALA A 96 -9.97 25.74 -7.82
CA ALA A 96 -10.04 27.19 -7.92
C ALA A 96 -11.47 27.71 -8.15
N TYR A 97 -12.39 26.84 -8.62
CA TYR A 97 -13.79 27.19 -8.88
C TYR A 97 -14.72 26.74 -7.75
N ARG A 98 -14.20 26.07 -6.71
CA ARG A 98 -15.01 25.62 -5.59
C ARG A 98 -15.20 26.75 -4.59
N LEU A 99 -16.43 26.92 -4.11
CA LEU A 99 -16.71 27.86 -3.02
C LEU A 99 -16.08 27.38 -1.70
N ALA A 100 -15.59 28.32 -0.90
CA ALA A 100 -15.09 28.02 0.43
C ALA A 100 -16.24 27.56 1.34
N LYS A 101 -15.92 26.77 2.39
CA LYS A 101 -16.93 26.30 3.36
C LYS A 101 -17.69 27.46 4.02
N ASN A 102 -16.99 28.57 4.25
CA ASN A 102 -17.59 29.83 4.65
C ASN A 102 -17.80 30.69 3.39
N PRO A 103 -19.04 31.10 3.06
CA PRO A 103 -19.32 31.87 1.85
C PRO A 103 -18.54 33.19 1.77
N GLU A 104 -18.28 33.83 2.91
CA GLU A 104 -17.57 35.12 3.00
C GLU A 104 -16.08 35.02 2.65
N ASP A 105 -15.48 33.83 2.73
CA ASP A 105 -14.07 33.58 2.42
C ASP A 105 -13.83 33.27 0.92
N SER A 106 -14.90 33.21 0.12
CA SER A 106 -14.80 32.85 -1.30
C SER A 106 -14.29 34.02 -2.15
N LYS A 107 -13.29 33.75 -2.99
CA LYS A 107 -12.73 34.74 -3.93
C LYS A 107 -13.78 35.12 -5.00
N ALA A 108 -13.71 36.35 -5.49
CA ALA A 108 -14.63 36.86 -6.52
C ALA A 108 -14.59 36.01 -7.80
N GLU A 109 -13.42 35.53 -8.17
CA GLU A 109 -13.20 34.64 -9.31
C GLU A 109 -13.92 33.29 -9.12
N SER A 110 -13.82 32.70 -7.92
CA SER A 110 -14.48 31.43 -7.60
C SER A 110 -16.01 31.58 -7.61
N LEU A 111 -16.53 32.71 -7.11
CA LEU A 111 -17.97 33.04 -7.16
C LEU A 111 -18.47 33.18 -8.60
N GLU A 112 -17.71 33.84 -9.48
CA GLU A 112 -18.09 33.98 -10.88
C GLU A 112 -18.05 32.63 -11.61
N ALA A 113 -17.02 31.81 -11.38
CA ALA A 113 -16.94 30.47 -11.95
C ALA A 113 -18.10 29.57 -11.50
N ASP A 114 -18.45 29.60 -10.20
CA ASP A 114 -19.59 28.87 -9.65
C ASP A 114 -20.91 29.35 -10.27
N ARG A 115 -21.12 30.66 -10.38
CA ARG A 115 -22.29 31.25 -11.03
C ARG A 115 -22.46 30.76 -12.48
N ILE A 116 -21.38 30.75 -13.26
CA ILE A 116 -21.40 30.26 -14.65
C ILE A 116 -21.77 28.76 -14.66
N LYS A 117 -21.16 27.96 -13.79
CA LYS A 117 -21.45 26.52 -13.67
C LYS A 117 -22.91 26.29 -13.30
N SER A 118 -23.45 26.95 -12.27
CA SER A 118 -24.85 26.80 -11.85
C SER A 118 -25.84 27.24 -12.93
N ALA A 119 -25.51 28.29 -13.70
CA ALA A 119 -26.35 28.74 -14.80
C ALA A 119 -26.37 27.74 -15.98
N PHE A 120 -25.26 27.02 -16.21
CA PHE A 120 -25.14 26.06 -17.30
C PHE A 120 -25.68 24.66 -16.94
N PHE A 121 -25.28 24.13 -15.79
CA PHE A 121 -25.65 22.80 -15.29
C PHE A 121 -27.05 22.81 -14.66
N THR A 122 -28.03 23.17 -15.48
CA THR A 122 -29.45 23.09 -15.15
C THR A 122 -29.92 21.64 -15.09
N HIS A 123 -31.10 21.41 -14.49
CA HIS A 123 -31.74 20.10 -14.46
C HIS A 123 -31.84 19.44 -15.85
N SER A 124 -32.27 20.18 -16.87
CA SER A 124 -32.37 19.66 -18.24
C SER A 124 -31.01 19.33 -18.85
N THR A 125 -30.01 20.21 -18.67
CA THR A 125 -28.66 19.99 -19.20
C THR A 125 -28.04 18.73 -18.59
N LEU A 126 -28.10 18.62 -17.25
CA LEU A 126 -27.57 17.48 -16.51
C LEU A 126 -28.29 16.17 -16.89
N THR A 127 -29.61 16.22 -17.02
CA THR A 127 -30.41 15.05 -17.43
C THR A 127 -30.02 14.56 -18.81
N GLU A 128 -29.84 15.46 -19.78
CA GLU A 128 -29.47 15.07 -21.15
C GLU A 128 -28.04 14.52 -21.22
N ILE A 129 -27.08 15.15 -20.53
CA ILE A 129 -25.70 14.65 -20.45
C ILE A 129 -25.70 13.25 -19.83
N CYS A 130 -26.38 13.05 -18.70
CA CYS A 130 -26.48 11.76 -18.03
C CYS A 130 -27.12 10.70 -18.94
N LYS A 131 -28.25 11.03 -19.58
CA LYS A 131 -28.92 10.14 -20.53
C LYS A 131 -28.01 9.69 -21.66
N ARG A 132 -27.32 10.64 -22.28
CA ARG A 132 -26.44 10.35 -23.42
C ARG A 132 -25.18 9.60 -23.00
N LEU A 133 -24.61 9.86 -21.81
CA LEU A 133 -23.52 9.04 -21.26
C LEU A 133 -23.93 7.58 -21.16
N VAL A 134 -25.06 7.31 -20.49
CA VAL A 134 -25.52 5.93 -20.25
C VAL A 134 -26.02 5.25 -21.53
N SER A 135 -26.78 5.95 -22.37
CA SER A 135 -27.45 5.33 -23.53
C SER A 135 -26.63 5.34 -24.82
N LYS A 136 -25.44 5.94 -24.83
CA LYS A 136 -24.57 5.99 -26.02
C LYS A 136 -23.13 5.62 -25.71
N TYR A 137 -22.54 6.21 -24.67
CA TYR A 137 -21.10 6.10 -24.40
C TYR A 137 -20.72 4.92 -23.52
N PHE A 138 -21.64 4.43 -22.68
CA PHE A 138 -21.43 3.25 -21.83
C PHE A 138 -21.81 1.94 -22.54
N LEU A 139 -22.44 2.00 -23.71
CA LEU A 139 -22.80 0.79 -24.46
C LEU A 139 -21.52 0.12 -24.99
N LEU A 140 -21.41 -1.19 -24.77
CA LEU A 140 -20.38 -1.99 -25.44
C LEU A 140 -20.57 -1.92 -26.96
N THR A 141 -19.50 -1.56 -27.65
CA THR A 141 -19.44 -1.52 -29.11
C THR A 141 -19.28 -2.92 -29.69
N GLN A 142 -19.58 -3.06 -30.99
CA GLN A 142 -19.36 -4.33 -31.67
C GLN A 142 -17.87 -4.72 -31.72
N GLU A 143 -16.97 -3.75 -31.76
CA GLU A 143 -15.52 -3.96 -31.74
C GLU A 143 -15.10 -4.54 -30.39
N GLU A 144 -15.55 -3.96 -29.28
CA GLU A 144 -15.33 -4.48 -27.92
C GLU A 144 -15.92 -5.89 -27.72
N LEU A 145 -17.13 -6.15 -28.21
CA LEU A 145 -17.72 -7.49 -28.15
C LEU A 145 -16.92 -8.50 -28.98
N THR A 146 -16.35 -8.08 -30.10
CA THR A 146 -15.50 -8.95 -30.93
C THR A 146 -14.18 -9.22 -30.22
N MET A 147 -13.57 -8.19 -29.61
CA MET A 147 -12.37 -8.32 -28.80
C MET A 147 -12.58 -9.29 -27.63
N TRP A 148 -13.72 -9.22 -26.93
CA TRP A 148 -14.05 -10.19 -25.88
C TRP A 148 -13.99 -11.63 -26.41
N GLU A 149 -14.61 -11.91 -27.56
CA GLU A 149 -14.63 -13.28 -28.11
C GLU A 149 -13.26 -13.75 -28.63
N GLU A 150 -12.46 -12.86 -29.20
CA GLU A 150 -11.16 -13.20 -29.81
C GLU A 150 -10.01 -13.23 -28.80
N ASP A 151 -9.99 -12.28 -27.87
CA ASP A 151 -8.96 -12.08 -26.85
C ASP A 151 -9.59 -11.56 -25.54
N PRO A 152 -10.16 -12.46 -24.71
CA PRO A 152 -10.86 -12.08 -23.48
C PRO A 152 -9.93 -11.46 -22.42
N GLU A 153 -8.63 -11.78 -22.44
CA GLU A 153 -7.66 -11.21 -21.51
C GLU A 153 -7.43 -9.73 -21.82
N SER A 154 -7.16 -9.40 -23.10
CA SER A 154 -7.00 -8.00 -23.52
C SER A 154 -8.25 -7.17 -23.21
N PHE A 155 -9.45 -7.71 -23.46
CA PHE A 155 -10.70 -7.03 -23.10
C PHE A 155 -10.82 -6.72 -21.60
N ALA A 156 -10.38 -7.65 -20.73
CA ALA A 156 -10.44 -7.46 -19.28
C ALA A 156 -9.44 -6.40 -18.79
N VAL A 157 -8.26 -6.28 -19.42
CA VAL A 157 -7.19 -5.35 -19.03
C VAL A 157 -7.52 -3.89 -19.39
N GLU A 158 -8.16 -3.63 -20.53
CA GLU A 158 -8.50 -2.26 -20.99
C GLU A 158 -9.37 -1.48 -19.99
N GLU A 159 -10.04 -2.16 -19.06
CA GLU A 159 -10.91 -1.55 -18.05
C GLU A 159 -10.21 -1.14 -16.74
N THR A 160 -8.92 -1.43 -16.56
CA THR A 160 -8.23 -1.23 -15.27
C THR A 160 -7.16 -0.13 -15.26
N GLY A 161 -7.52 1.02 -14.70
CA GLY A 161 -6.63 1.81 -13.83
C GLY A 161 -5.80 2.96 -14.44
N GLY A 162 -5.42 3.90 -13.56
CA GLY A 162 -4.46 4.98 -13.83
C GLY A 162 -5.02 6.20 -14.55
N ASP A 163 -4.15 6.87 -15.30
CA ASP A 163 -4.44 8.08 -16.06
C ASP A 163 -5.01 7.81 -17.47
N SER A 164 -5.46 6.58 -17.73
CA SER A 164 -6.02 6.15 -19.03
C SER A 164 -7.23 6.98 -19.47
N TRP A 165 -8.02 7.51 -18.52
CA TRP A 165 -9.13 8.43 -18.76
C TRP A 165 -8.74 9.71 -19.53
N LYS A 166 -7.45 10.09 -19.52
CA LYS A 166 -6.95 11.22 -20.30
C LYS A 166 -6.90 10.92 -21.80
N TYR A 167 -6.87 9.65 -22.19
CA TYR A 167 -6.55 9.22 -23.55
C TYR A 167 -7.60 8.29 -24.16
N SER A 168 -8.26 7.46 -23.35
CA SER A 168 -9.21 6.42 -23.80
C SER A 168 -10.65 6.84 -23.51
N LEU A 169 -11.54 6.62 -24.48
CA LEU A 169 -12.94 7.08 -24.41
C LEU A 169 -13.68 6.52 -23.20
N ARG A 170 -13.59 5.22 -22.96
CA ARG A 170 -14.41 4.55 -21.95
C ARG A 170 -14.06 4.94 -20.51
N PRO A 171 -12.79 4.91 -20.06
CA PRO A 171 -12.44 5.45 -18.75
C PRO A 171 -12.76 6.95 -18.64
N CYS A 172 -12.64 7.72 -19.74
CA CYS A 172 -12.99 9.15 -19.76
C CYS A 172 -14.48 9.40 -19.48
N THR A 173 -15.38 8.62 -20.11
CA THR A 173 -16.82 8.76 -19.95
C THR A 173 -17.27 8.38 -18.54
N GLU A 174 -16.71 7.30 -17.98
CA GLU A 174 -17.01 6.82 -16.63
C GLU A 174 -16.54 7.81 -15.56
N VAL A 175 -15.32 8.35 -15.71
CA VAL A 175 -14.79 9.37 -14.80
C VAL A 175 -15.57 10.68 -14.87
N LEU A 176 -15.98 11.14 -16.08
CA LEU A 176 -16.83 12.32 -16.20
C LEU A 176 -18.21 12.08 -15.56
N PHE A 177 -18.79 10.89 -15.74
CA PHE A 177 -20.06 10.51 -15.12
C PHE A 177 -19.96 10.57 -13.58
N LEU A 178 -18.93 9.96 -13.00
CA LEU A 178 -18.65 10.02 -11.56
C LEU A 178 -18.51 11.46 -11.07
N ASP A 179 -17.75 12.29 -11.78
CA ASP A 179 -17.53 13.68 -11.42
C ASP A 179 -18.83 14.51 -11.46
N LEU A 180 -19.72 14.24 -12.43
CA LEU A 180 -21.04 14.85 -12.49
C LEU A 180 -21.94 14.38 -11.34
N PHE A 181 -21.99 13.07 -11.08
CA PHE A 181 -22.83 12.49 -10.04
C PHE A 181 -22.44 12.99 -8.65
N HIS A 182 -21.13 13.04 -8.36
CA HIS A 182 -20.61 13.55 -7.10
C HIS A 182 -21.01 15.01 -6.83
N ASN A 183 -21.06 15.85 -7.87
CA ASN A 183 -21.38 17.27 -7.72
C ASN A 183 -22.89 17.58 -7.81
N TYR A 184 -23.67 16.72 -8.48
CA TYR A 184 -25.07 16.99 -8.81
C TYR A 184 -26.03 15.82 -8.52
N SER A 185 -25.69 14.96 -7.55
CA SER A 185 -26.44 13.73 -7.21
C SER A 185 -27.93 13.98 -6.97
N GLN A 186 -28.29 15.06 -6.29
CA GLN A 186 -29.71 15.42 -6.05
C GLN A 186 -30.55 15.51 -7.33
N THR A 187 -29.93 16.00 -8.41
CA THR A 187 -30.59 16.10 -9.72
C THR A 187 -30.53 14.78 -10.49
N LEU A 188 -29.39 14.06 -10.41
CA LEU A 188 -29.09 12.91 -11.25
C LEU A 188 -29.63 11.58 -10.70
N THR A 189 -29.79 11.45 -9.38
CA THR A 189 -30.33 10.25 -8.74
C THR A 189 -31.71 9.86 -9.30
N PRO A 190 -32.72 10.76 -9.36
CA PRO A 190 -34.02 10.41 -9.93
C PRO A 190 -33.93 9.96 -11.40
N VAL A 191 -33.08 10.61 -12.20
CA VAL A 191 -32.89 10.27 -13.62
C VAL A 191 -32.36 8.84 -13.78
N LEU A 192 -31.37 8.47 -12.97
CA LEU A 192 -30.79 7.13 -13.02
C LEU A 192 -31.74 6.06 -12.46
N LEU A 193 -32.50 6.38 -11.41
CA LEU A 193 -33.54 5.48 -10.92
C LEU A 193 -34.60 5.24 -11.99
N ASP A 194 -35.06 6.26 -12.72
CA ASP A 194 -36.00 6.08 -13.84
C ASP A 194 -35.46 5.13 -14.92
N MET A 195 -34.16 5.21 -15.23
CA MET A 195 -33.49 4.27 -16.14
C MET A 195 -33.52 2.84 -15.60
N VAL A 196 -33.21 2.62 -14.32
CA VAL A 196 -33.29 1.29 -13.70
C VAL A 196 -34.71 0.72 -13.78
N HIS A 197 -35.74 1.53 -13.56
CA HIS A 197 -37.14 1.10 -13.67
C HIS A 197 -37.50 0.66 -15.10
N SER A 198 -36.89 1.26 -16.13
CA SER A 198 -37.15 0.94 -17.54
C SER A 198 -36.57 -0.40 -18.02
N ILE A 199 -35.65 -1.00 -17.26
CA ILE A 199 -34.91 -2.23 -17.63
C ILE A 199 -35.18 -3.40 -16.66
N GLN A 200 -36.26 -3.33 -15.87
CA GLN A 200 -36.62 -4.36 -14.90
C GLN A 200 -36.97 -5.71 -15.55
N GLY A 201 -36.70 -6.80 -14.83
CA GLY A 201 -36.96 -8.18 -15.29
C GLY A 201 -35.86 -8.73 -16.21
N LEU A 202 -35.96 -10.01 -16.60
CA LEU A 202 -34.96 -10.64 -17.48
C LEU A 202 -35.03 -10.07 -18.90
N SER A 203 -33.85 -9.74 -19.47
CA SER A 203 -33.78 -9.27 -20.85
C SER A 203 -34.07 -10.38 -21.84
N ASN A 204 -34.70 -10.04 -22.97
CA ASN A 204 -34.87 -11.01 -24.06
C ASN A 204 -33.52 -11.29 -24.71
N VAL A 205 -33.10 -12.55 -24.71
CA VAL A 205 -31.81 -13.02 -25.25
C VAL A 205 -31.61 -12.71 -26.74
N ASN A 206 -32.70 -12.46 -27.47
CA ASN A 206 -32.65 -12.07 -28.88
C ASN A 206 -32.59 -10.56 -29.11
N ASP A 207 -32.80 -9.74 -28.08
CA ASP A 207 -32.72 -8.29 -28.16
C ASP A 207 -31.37 -7.81 -27.60
N VAL A 208 -30.37 -7.75 -28.48
CA VAL A 208 -29.01 -7.30 -28.14
C VAL A 208 -29.02 -5.85 -27.65
N ALA A 209 -29.84 -4.98 -28.25
CA ALA A 209 -29.92 -3.58 -27.86
C ALA A 209 -30.43 -3.42 -26.42
N GLN A 210 -31.45 -4.19 -26.04
CA GLN A 210 -31.94 -4.21 -24.65
C GLN A 210 -30.87 -4.70 -23.67
N MET A 211 -30.10 -5.74 -24.01
CA MET A 211 -29.02 -6.24 -23.15
C MET A 211 -27.90 -5.22 -22.96
N LEU A 212 -27.46 -4.56 -24.04
CA LEU A 212 -26.42 -3.53 -23.96
C LEU A 212 -26.88 -2.30 -23.17
N MET A 213 -28.13 -1.88 -23.35
CA MET A 213 -28.70 -0.78 -22.55
C MET A 213 -28.80 -1.15 -21.07
N LYS A 214 -29.11 -2.42 -20.77
CA LYS A 214 -29.14 -2.90 -19.39
C LYS A 214 -27.75 -2.92 -18.75
N ASP A 215 -26.76 -3.43 -19.48
CA ASP A 215 -25.35 -3.38 -19.07
C ASP A 215 -24.91 -1.95 -18.75
N SER A 216 -25.23 -0.99 -19.61
CA SER A 216 -24.80 0.41 -19.42
C SER A 216 -25.46 1.08 -18.22
N VAL A 217 -26.74 0.81 -17.96
CA VAL A 217 -27.42 1.32 -16.76
C VAL A 217 -26.86 0.68 -15.49
N TYR A 218 -26.57 -0.62 -15.51
CA TYR A 218 -25.92 -1.28 -14.37
C TYR A 218 -24.50 -0.74 -14.15
N ASN A 219 -23.77 -0.41 -15.22
CA ASN A 219 -22.48 0.27 -15.12
C ASN A 219 -22.64 1.60 -14.35
N ALA A 220 -23.58 2.44 -14.79
CA ALA A 220 -23.87 3.73 -14.17
C ALA A 220 -24.27 3.61 -12.68
N VAL A 221 -25.08 2.62 -12.32
CA VAL A 221 -25.49 2.38 -10.92
C VAL A 221 -24.34 1.84 -10.07
N GLY A 222 -23.44 1.04 -10.63
CA GLY A 222 -22.25 0.58 -9.92
C GLY A 222 -21.26 1.71 -9.67
N LEU A 223 -21.02 2.57 -10.67
CA LEU A 223 -20.17 3.76 -10.51
C LEU A 223 -20.72 4.70 -9.43
N ALA A 224 -22.04 4.94 -9.40
CA ALA A 224 -22.68 5.86 -8.45
C ALA A 224 -23.11 5.19 -7.11
N ALA A 225 -22.52 4.05 -6.73
CA ALA A 225 -22.95 3.29 -5.55
C ALA A 225 -22.93 4.14 -4.26
N TYR A 226 -21.89 4.95 -4.05
CA TYR A 226 -21.76 5.84 -2.87
C TYR A 226 -22.77 6.98 -2.84
N GLU A 227 -23.25 7.46 -3.98
CA GLU A 227 -24.28 8.49 -4.04
C GLU A 227 -25.70 7.90 -3.97
N LEU A 228 -25.87 6.61 -4.29
CA LEU A 228 -27.16 5.93 -4.38
C LEU A 228 -27.54 5.08 -3.16
N PHE A 229 -26.63 4.81 -2.21
CA PHE A 229 -26.88 3.83 -1.14
C PHE A 229 -28.11 4.12 -0.26
N ASP A 230 -28.50 5.39 -0.11
CA ASP A 230 -29.71 5.80 0.60
C ASP A 230 -30.99 5.70 -0.25
N SER A 231 -30.85 5.72 -1.57
CA SER A 231 -31.97 5.72 -2.53
C SER A 231 -32.28 4.34 -3.11
N VAL A 232 -31.35 3.39 -3.03
CA VAL A 232 -31.50 2.02 -3.56
C VAL A 232 -31.39 1.01 -2.42
N ASP A 233 -32.42 0.17 -2.26
CA ASP A 233 -32.34 -1.02 -1.42
C ASP A 233 -31.64 -2.14 -2.20
N PHE A 234 -30.32 -2.15 -2.13
CA PHE A 234 -29.48 -3.09 -2.88
C PHE A 234 -29.68 -4.54 -2.42
N ASP A 235 -29.91 -4.78 -1.12
CA ASP A 235 -30.17 -6.12 -0.59
C ASP A 235 -31.45 -6.71 -1.21
N GLN A 236 -32.51 -5.91 -1.31
CA GLN A 236 -33.76 -6.33 -1.94
C GLN A 236 -33.59 -6.54 -3.45
N TRP A 237 -32.88 -5.64 -4.13
CA TRP A 237 -32.62 -5.76 -5.56
C TRP A 237 -31.78 -7.00 -5.91
N PHE A 238 -30.77 -7.28 -5.09
CA PHE A 238 -29.93 -8.47 -5.22
C PHE A 238 -30.76 -9.76 -5.17
N ASN A 239 -31.60 -9.92 -4.14
CA ASN A 239 -32.43 -11.10 -3.96
C ASN A 239 -33.50 -11.26 -5.04
N ASN A 240 -34.13 -10.15 -5.45
CA ASN A 240 -35.32 -10.21 -6.31
C ASN A 240 -35.00 -10.25 -7.81
N GLN A 241 -33.79 -9.83 -8.22
CA GLN A 241 -33.45 -9.74 -9.64
C GLN A 241 -32.03 -10.20 -9.93
N LEU A 242 -31.03 -9.54 -9.34
CA LEU A 242 -29.63 -9.73 -9.74
C LEU A 242 -29.17 -11.19 -9.58
N LEU A 243 -29.62 -11.88 -8.53
CA LEU A 243 -29.34 -13.29 -8.32
C LEU A 243 -29.82 -14.18 -9.47
N MET A 244 -31.05 -13.96 -9.96
CA MET A 244 -31.59 -14.73 -11.09
C MET A 244 -30.80 -14.44 -12.38
N GLU A 245 -30.32 -13.20 -12.55
CA GLU A 245 -29.50 -12.82 -13.71
C GLU A 245 -28.13 -13.49 -13.70
N LEU A 246 -27.49 -13.57 -12.53
CA LEU A 246 -26.21 -14.27 -12.34
C LEU A 246 -26.34 -15.76 -12.62
N GLN A 247 -27.47 -16.37 -12.25
CA GLN A 247 -27.73 -17.80 -12.46
C GLN A 247 -28.25 -18.13 -13.88
N PHE A 248 -28.58 -17.12 -14.69
CA PHE A 248 -29.14 -17.35 -16.02
C PHE A 248 -28.05 -17.83 -17.01
N ASN A 249 -27.99 -19.14 -17.20
CA ASN A 249 -27.00 -19.78 -18.05
C ASN A 249 -27.40 -19.71 -19.53
N HIS A 250 -26.89 -18.69 -20.23
CA HIS A 250 -26.96 -18.57 -21.68
C HIS A 250 -25.73 -17.81 -22.18
N SER A 251 -25.15 -18.21 -23.32
CA SER A 251 -23.93 -17.62 -23.88
C SER A 251 -24.05 -16.10 -24.07
N ARG A 252 -25.10 -15.64 -24.75
CA ARG A 252 -25.35 -14.19 -24.95
C ARG A 252 -25.64 -13.40 -23.67
N TYR A 253 -26.04 -14.06 -22.58
CA TYR A 253 -26.33 -13.38 -21.32
C TYR A 253 -25.06 -13.13 -20.48
N LYS A 254 -23.89 -13.60 -20.95
CA LYS A 254 -22.60 -13.41 -20.28
C LYS A 254 -22.26 -11.94 -19.99
N VAL A 255 -22.66 -11.04 -20.90
CA VAL A 255 -22.50 -9.58 -20.74
C VAL A 255 -23.19 -9.09 -19.47
N ILE A 256 -24.45 -9.50 -19.27
CA ILE A 256 -25.20 -9.14 -18.06
C ILE A 256 -24.60 -9.82 -16.83
N ARG A 257 -24.25 -11.12 -16.89
CA ARG A 257 -23.64 -11.82 -15.74
C ARG A 257 -22.37 -11.11 -15.26
N ARG A 258 -21.46 -10.81 -16.19
CA ARG A 258 -20.23 -10.04 -15.92
C ARG A 258 -20.54 -8.70 -15.25
N ARG A 259 -21.48 -7.94 -15.82
CA ARG A 259 -21.83 -6.62 -15.30
C ARG A 259 -22.48 -6.70 -13.92
N VAL A 260 -23.33 -7.69 -13.70
CA VAL A 260 -24.00 -7.87 -12.42
C VAL A 260 -23.01 -8.26 -11.33
N ILE A 261 -22.06 -9.17 -11.58
CA ILE A 261 -21.05 -9.50 -10.56
C ILE A 261 -20.14 -8.29 -10.27
N TRP A 262 -19.81 -7.50 -11.31
CA TRP A 262 -19.10 -6.23 -11.14
C TRP A 262 -19.89 -5.22 -10.30
N LEU A 263 -21.19 -5.07 -10.57
CA LEU A 263 -22.08 -4.21 -9.80
C LEU A 263 -22.12 -4.64 -8.34
N VAL A 264 -22.24 -5.94 -8.07
CA VAL A 264 -22.25 -6.47 -6.69
C VAL A 264 -20.97 -6.12 -5.95
N GLY A 265 -19.80 -6.26 -6.56
CA GLY A 265 -18.56 -5.90 -5.87
C GLY A 265 -18.34 -4.38 -5.71
N GLN A 266 -18.97 -3.52 -6.52
CA GLN A 266 -19.02 -2.08 -6.21
C GLN A 266 -19.87 -1.78 -4.96
N TRP A 267 -20.95 -2.54 -4.75
CA TRP A 267 -21.89 -2.31 -3.64
C TRP A 267 -21.50 -3.01 -2.34
N ILE A 268 -20.70 -4.09 -2.40
CA ILE A 268 -20.36 -4.89 -1.21
C ILE A 268 -19.63 -4.10 -0.12
N SER A 269 -18.81 -3.13 -0.52
CA SER A 269 -18.06 -2.24 0.39
C SER A 269 -18.88 -1.04 0.86
N VAL A 270 -20.00 -0.73 0.19
CA VAL A 270 -20.86 0.41 0.49
C VAL A 270 -22.02 -0.01 1.39
N LYS A 271 -22.83 -0.98 0.95
CA LYS A 271 -24.04 -1.44 1.65
C LYS A 271 -24.44 -2.83 1.17
N PHE A 272 -24.08 -3.85 1.96
CA PHE A 272 -24.48 -5.23 1.71
C PHE A 272 -24.56 -6.03 3.00
N LYS A 273 -25.71 -6.66 3.25
CA LYS A 273 -25.96 -7.41 4.48
C LYS A 273 -25.06 -8.64 4.63
N PRO A 274 -24.45 -8.88 5.81
CA PRO A 274 -23.66 -10.08 6.06
C PRO A 274 -24.40 -11.40 5.79
N GLU A 275 -25.73 -11.43 6.01
CA GLU A 275 -26.58 -12.61 5.82
C GLU A 275 -26.68 -13.04 4.35
N LEU A 276 -26.42 -12.14 3.40
CA LEU A 276 -26.45 -12.44 1.96
C LEU A 276 -25.10 -12.93 1.43
N ARG A 277 -24.03 -12.82 2.21
CA ARG A 277 -22.68 -13.24 1.79
C ARG A 277 -22.57 -14.72 1.44
N PRO A 278 -23.17 -15.68 2.19
CA PRO A 278 -23.11 -17.09 1.81
C PRO A 278 -23.64 -17.35 0.40
N LEU A 279 -24.77 -16.74 0.04
CA LEU A 279 -25.35 -16.84 -1.29
C LEU A 279 -24.43 -16.23 -2.35
N LEU A 280 -23.79 -15.10 -2.05
CA LEU A 280 -22.81 -14.50 -2.94
C LEU A 280 -21.60 -15.42 -3.20
N TYR A 281 -21.07 -16.08 -2.17
CA TYR A 281 -19.96 -17.03 -2.35
C TYR A 281 -20.35 -18.25 -3.20
N GLU A 282 -21.57 -18.76 -3.05
CA GLU A 282 -22.10 -19.84 -3.90
C GLU A 282 -22.15 -19.42 -5.38
N ILE A 283 -22.55 -18.18 -5.65
CA ILE A 283 -22.54 -17.62 -7.01
C ILE A 283 -21.12 -17.44 -7.53
N ILE A 284 -20.21 -16.89 -6.72
CA ILE A 284 -18.81 -16.71 -7.11
C ILE A 284 -18.17 -18.05 -7.48
N LEU A 285 -18.43 -19.10 -6.72
CA LEU A 285 -17.96 -20.45 -7.06
C LEU A 285 -18.47 -20.93 -8.42
N SER A 286 -19.74 -20.67 -8.72
CA SER A 286 -20.32 -20.99 -10.03
C SER A 286 -19.70 -20.15 -11.16
N LEU A 287 -19.39 -18.88 -10.91
CA LEU A 287 -18.80 -17.97 -11.91
C LEU A 287 -17.32 -18.29 -12.19
N LEU A 288 -16.56 -18.64 -11.14
CA LEU A 288 -15.17 -19.10 -11.28
C LEU A 288 -15.06 -20.40 -12.11
N GLN A 289 -16.15 -21.13 -12.26
CA GLN A 289 -16.26 -22.33 -13.11
C GLN A 289 -16.82 -22.03 -14.51
N ASP A 290 -17.23 -20.79 -14.80
CA ASP A 290 -17.74 -20.40 -16.12
C ASP A 290 -16.61 -20.53 -17.16
N PRO A 291 -16.85 -21.15 -18.34
CA PRO A 291 -15.87 -21.23 -19.40
C PRO A 291 -15.43 -19.86 -19.94
N ASP A 292 -16.22 -18.80 -19.75
CA ASP A 292 -15.88 -17.46 -20.20
C ASP A 292 -15.01 -16.73 -19.17
N LEU A 293 -13.74 -16.51 -19.54
CA LEU A 293 -12.72 -15.92 -18.67
C LEU A 293 -13.11 -14.54 -18.13
N VAL A 294 -13.79 -13.73 -18.92
CA VAL A 294 -14.19 -12.37 -18.51
C VAL A 294 -15.24 -12.41 -17.41
N THR A 295 -16.08 -13.44 -17.38
CA THR A 295 -17.06 -13.64 -16.31
C THR A 295 -16.47 -14.28 -15.06
N SER A 296 -15.42 -15.09 -15.19
CA SER A 296 -14.77 -15.79 -14.07
C SER A 296 -13.71 -14.94 -13.35
N ALA A 297 -13.11 -13.97 -14.04
CA ALA A 297 -12.01 -13.15 -13.51
C ALA A 297 -12.41 -12.08 -12.46
N TYR A 298 -13.60 -12.15 -11.85
CA TYR A 298 -14.01 -11.16 -10.86
C TYR A 298 -13.34 -11.41 -9.49
N PRO A 299 -12.74 -10.38 -8.86
CA PRO A 299 -12.13 -10.53 -7.55
C PRO A 299 -13.18 -10.93 -6.51
N ALA A 300 -13.04 -12.14 -5.96
CA ALA A 300 -13.87 -12.62 -4.88
C ALA A 300 -13.49 -11.91 -3.56
N PRO A 301 -14.44 -11.47 -2.74
CA PRO A 301 -14.14 -11.08 -1.37
C PRO A 301 -13.51 -12.28 -0.62
N PRO A 302 -12.74 -12.04 0.45
CA PRO A 302 -12.08 -13.11 1.19
C PRO A 302 -13.08 -14.16 1.67
N PRO A 303 -12.92 -15.45 1.32
CA PRO A 303 -13.91 -16.47 1.67
C PRO A 303 -13.90 -16.80 3.17
N PRO A 304 -15.07 -17.08 3.78
CA PRO A 304 -15.12 -17.79 5.06
C PRO A 304 -14.56 -19.22 4.88
N PRO A 305 -14.14 -19.89 5.97
CA PRO A 305 -13.39 -21.15 5.93
C PRO A 305 -13.99 -22.23 5.03
N GLN A 306 -15.31 -22.35 4.98
CA GLN A 306 -16.04 -23.35 4.19
C GLN A 306 -15.89 -23.23 2.66
N TYR A 307 -15.50 -22.06 2.14
CA TYR A 307 -15.33 -21.84 0.69
C TYR A 307 -13.85 -21.72 0.27
N VAL A 308 -12.91 -21.68 1.22
CA VAL A 308 -11.48 -21.43 0.96
C VAL A 308 -10.91 -22.45 -0.02
N GLU A 309 -11.10 -23.75 0.24
CA GLU A 309 -10.55 -24.82 -0.61
C GLU A 309 -10.98 -24.70 -2.07
N SER A 310 -12.29 -24.55 -2.30
CA SER A 310 -12.86 -24.48 -3.64
C SER A 310 -12.45 -23.20 -4.37
N ILE A 311 -12.52 -22.04 -3.71
CA ILE A 311 -12.11 -20.76 -4.33
C ILE A 311 -10.62 -20.79 -4.65
N PHE A 312 -9.78 -21.25 -3.73
CA PHE A 312 -8.34 -21.30 -3.95
C PHE A 312 -7.97 -22.24 -5.10
N ALA A 313 -8.59 -23.42 -5.18
CA ALA A 313 -8.38 -24.36 -6.27
C ALA A 313 -8.80 -23.77 -7.64
N LEU A 314 -9.93 -23.07 -7.70
CA LEU A 314 -10.42 -22.44 -8.94
C LEU A 314 -9.55 -21.25 -9.36
N LEU A 315 -9.13 -20.40 -8.42
CA LEU A 315 -8.19 -19.31 -8.70
C LEU A 315 -6.84 -19.85 -9.21
N PHE A 316 -6.33 -20.92 -8.62
CA PHE A 316 -5.11 -21.58 -9.09
C PHE A 316 -5.28 -22.16 -10.50
N GLN A 317 -6.42 -22.80 -10.79
CA GLN A 317 -6.72 -23.28 -12.13
C GLN A 317 -6.76 -22.12 -13.14
N MET A 318 -7.40 -21.00 -12.78
CA MET A 318 -7.47 -19.81 -13.62
C MET A 318 -6.07 -19.23 -13.89
N LEU A 319 -5.21 -19.17 -12.85
CA LEU A 319 -3.82 -18.74 -12.99
C LEU A 319 -3.03 -19.57 -14.02
N GLN A 320 -3.34 -20.88 -14.13
CA GLN A 320 -2.71 -21.76 -15.10
C GLN A 320 -3.26 -21.61 -16.52
N GLN A 321 -4.49 -21.13 -16.67
CA GLN A 321 -5.17 -20.98 -17.96
C GLN A 321 -4.81 -19.67 -18.66
N VAL A 322 -4.61 -18.59 -17.91
CA VAL A 322 -4.29 -17.27 -18.47
C VAL A 322 -2.86 -17.19 -19.02
N THR A 323 -2.68 -16.41 -20.07
CA THR A 323 -1.38 -16.20 -20.72
C THR A 323 -0.77 -14.84 -20.38
N GLU A 324 -1.57 -13.78 -20.30
CA GLU A 324 -1.09 -12.41 -20.14
C GLU A 324 -0.51 -12.16 -18.74
N CYS A 325 0.52 -11.31 -18.67
CA CYS A 325 1.17 -10.98 -17.41
C CYS A 325 0.21 -10.25 -16.47
N ASP A 326 -0.60 -9.32 -16.99
CA ASP A 326 -1.54 -8.54 -16.18
C ASP A 326 -2.62 -9.43 -15.56
N SER A 327 -3.20 -10.36 -16.32
CA SER A 327 -4.15 -11.37 -15.82
C SER A 327 -3.53 -12.18 -14.68
N LYS A 328 -2.30 -12.68 -14.87
CA LYS A 328 -1.58 -13.44 -13.83
C LYS A 328 -1.34 -12.62 -12.58
N MET A 329 -0.95 -11.35 -12.74
CA MET A 329 -0.73 -10.43 -11.62
C MET A 329 -2.02 -10.20 -10.83
N GLN A 330 -3.16 -9.97 -11.50
CA GLN A 330 -4.46 -9.79 -10.86
C GLN A 330 -4.87 -11.05 -10.07
N ILE A 331 -4.71 -12.24 -10.66
CA ILE A 331 -5.05 -13.50 -10.00
C ILE A 331 -4.13 -13.76 -8.79
N LEU A 332 -2.82 -13.53 -8.94
CA LEU A 332 -1.87 -13.63 -7.83
C LEU A 332 -2.19 -12.65 -6.69
N HIS A 333 -2.65 -11.45 -7.02
CA HIS A 333 -3.11 -10.48 -6.02
C HIS A 333 -4.32 -11.01 -5.24
N VAL A 334 -5.35 -11.52 -5.93
CA VAL A 334 -6.53 -12.12 -5.26
C VAL A 334 -6.12 -13.31 -4.39
N ILE A 335 -5.24 -14.19 -4.90
CA ILE A 335 -4.68 -15.31 -4.12
C ILE A 335 -3.96 -14.80 -2.87
N SER A 336 -3.17 -13.74 -2.98
CA SER A 336 -2.45 -13.13 -1.86
C SER A 336 -3.42 -12.59 -0.80
N CYS A 337 -4.49 -11.90 -1.20
CA CYS A 337 -5.53 -11.44 -0.29
C CYS A 337 -6.26 -12.60 0.42
N VAL A 338 -6.50 -13.72 -0.29
CA VAL A 338 -7.07 -14.93 0.33
C VAL A 338 -6.11 -15.51 1.37
N ILE A 339 -4.82 -15.61 1.05
CA ILE A 339 -3.80 -16.10 2.00
C ILE A 339 -3.72 -15.21 3.24
N GLU A 340 -3.67 -13.90 3.06
CA GLU A 340 -3.62 -12.91 4.14
C GLU A 340 -4.79 -13.09 5.11
N ARG A 341 -6.01 -13.21 4.58
CA ARG A 341 -7.24 -13.25 5.37
C ARG A 341 -7.50 -14.59 6.04
N VAL A 342 -7.06 -15.68 5.42
CA VAL A 342 -7.18 -17.04 5.98
C VAL A 342 -6.06 -17.31 7.00
N GLY A 343 -4.91 -16.66 6.85
CA GLY A 343 -3.76 -16.83 7.73
C GLY A 343 -3.25 -18.27 7.74
N MET A 344 -2.95 -18.80 8.94
CA MET A 344 -2.37 -20.15 9.08
C MET A 344 -3.26 -21.30 8.58
N GLN A 345 -4.57 -21.08 8.43
CA GLN A 345 -5.49 -22.13 7.96
C GLN A 345 -5.31 -22.44 6.46
N ILE A 346 -4.51 -21.66 5.74
CA ILE A 346 -4.29 -21.85 4.30
C ILE A 346 -3.39 -23.05 3.98
N ARG A 347 -2.60 -23.54 4.95
CA ARG A 347 -1.56 -24.58 4.77
C ARG A 347 -2.01 -25.82 3.97
N PRO A 348 -3.22 -26.38 4.15
CA PRO A 348 -3.65 -27.56 3.40
C PRO A 348 -3.84 -27.30 1.90
N TYR A 349 -4.01 -26.05 1.47
CA TYR A 349 -4.51 -25.70 0.14
C TYR A 349 -3.43 -25.15 -0.81
N ILE A 350 -2.27 -24.74 -0.29
CA ILE A 350 -1.24 -24.03 -1.08
C ILE A 350 -0.28 -24.93 -1.88
N GLY A 351 -0.36 -26.26 -1.72
CA GLY A 351 0.66 -27.19 -2.24
C GLY A 351 0.90 -27.07 -3.74
N CYS A 352 -0.16 -26.92 -4.54
CA CYS A 352 -0.05 -26.73 -5.99
C CYS A 352 0.57 -25.38 -6.37
N LEU A 353 0.22 -24.31 -5.65
CA LEU A 353 0.76 -22.98 -5.88
C LEU A 353 2.28 -22.95 -5.61
N VAL A 354 2.72 -23.54 -4.49
CA VAL A 354 4.14 -23.64 -4.13
C VAL A 354 4.97 -24.35 -5.20
N GLN A 355 4.42 -25.37 -5.84
CA GLN A 355 5.09 -26.10 -6.93
C GLN A 355 5.12 -25.30 -8.24
N TYR A 356 4.13 -24.43 -8.46
CA TYR A 356 3.98 -23.66 -9.69
C TYR A 356 4.82 -22.37 -9.71
N LEU A 357 4.93 -21.65 -8.58
CA LEU A 357 5.65 -20.37 -8.51
C LEU A 357 7.09 -20.41 -9.03
N PRO A 358 7.91 -21.46 -8.80
CA PRO A 358 9.24 -21.56 -9.40
C PRO A 358 9.23 -21.59 -10.94
N LEU A 359 8.22 -22.23 -11.53
CA LEU A 359 8.06 -22.27 -12.98
C LEU A 359 7.65 -20.89 -13.51
N LEU A 360 6.72 -20.25 -12.83
CA LEU A 360 6.25 -18.91 -13.19
C LEU A 360 7.36 -17.87 -13.10
N TRP A 361 8.18 -17.91 -12.04
CA TRP A 361 9.34 -17.03 -11.87
C TRP A 361 10.37 -17.15 -13.00
N LYS A 362 10.56 -18.37 -13.50
CA LYS A 362 11.45 -18.63 -14.64
C LYS A 362 10.84 -18.12 -15.95
N GLN A 363 9.53 -18.27 -16.13
CA GLN A 363 8.81 -17.76 -17.31
C GLN A 363 8.78 -16.22 -17.34
N SER A 364 8.75 -15.57 -16.18
CA SER A 364 8.70 -14.12 -16.05
C SER A 364 10.08 -13.45 -16.07
N GLU A 365 11.09 -14.06 -16.70
CA GLU A 365 12.49 -13.57 -16.63
C GLU A 365 12.65 -12.15 -17.16
N GLU A 366 11.90 -11.81 -18.21
CA GLU A 366 11.88 -10.49 -18.86
C GLU A 366 10.76 -9.58 -18.32
N HIS A 367 9.92 -10.07 -17.39
CA HIS A 367 8.73 -9.38 -16.90
C HIS A 367 8.84 -9.04 -15.40
N ASN A 368 9.52 -7.93 -15.09
CA ASN A 368 9.78 -7.54 -13.70
C ASN A 368 8.50 -7.26 -12.89
N MET A 369 7.44 -6.70 -13.49
CA MET A 369 6.17 -6.47 -12.79
C MET A 369 5.50 -7.76 -12.31
N LEU A 370 5.53 -8.81 -13.14
CA LEU A 370 5.05 -10.13 -12.75
C LEU A 370 5.93 -10.74 -11.66
N ARG A 371 7.24 -10.48 -11.67
CA ARG A 371 8.13 -10.86 -10.57
C ARG A 371 7.78 -10.16 -9.25
N CYS A 372 7.44 -8.86 -9.26
CA CYS A 372 6.93 -8.16 -8.08
C CYS A 372 5.67 -8.84 -7.52
N ALA A 373 4.71 -9.21 -8.37
CA ALA A 373 3.52 -9.93 -7.95
C ALA A 373 3.84 -11.32 -7.35
N ILE A 374 4.84 -12.02 -7.88
CA ILE A 374 5.32 -13.28 -7.31
C ILE A 374 5.97 -13.06 -5.94
N LEU A 375 6.79 -12.01 -5.77
CA LEU A 375 7.40 -11.65 -4.48
C LEU A 375 6.31 -11.34 -3.45
N THR A 376 5.34 -10.51 -3.80
CA THR A 376 4.17 -10.22 -2.96
C THR A 376 3.45 -11.49 -2.56
N THR A 377 3.22 -12.42 -3.49
CA THR A 377 2.59 -13.72 -3.18
C THR A 377 3.44 -14.55 -2.22
N LEU A 378 4.77 -14.56 -2.39
CA LEU A 378 5.70 -15.26 -1.49
C LEU A 378 5.70 -14.68 -0.08
N ILE A 379 5.59 -13.35 0.07
CA ILE A 379 5.49 -12.69 1.39
C ILE A 379 4.29 -13.24 2.15
N HIS A 380 3.12 -13.27 1.51
CA HIS A 380 1.89 -13.79 2.11
C HIS A 380 1.99 -15.30 2.39
N LEU A 381 2.59 -16.07 1.48
CA LEU A 381 2.81 -17.51 1.69
C LEU A 381 3.72 -17.78 2.90
N VAL A 382 4.79 -17.02 3.09
CA VAL A 382 5.67 -17.17 4.25
C VAL A 382 4.91 -16.87 5.54
N LYS A 383 4.12 -15.78 5.59
CA LYS A 383 3.26 -15.44 6.74
C LYS A 383 2.25 -16.56 7.03
N GLY A 384 1.53 -17.05 6.01
CA GLY A 384 0.54 -18.12 6.16
C GLY A 384 1.14 -19.48 6.58
N LEU A 385 2.38 -19.78 6.15
CA LEU A 385 3.07 -21.01 6.55
C LEU A 385 3.73 -20.93 7.92
N GLY A 386 4.12 -19.75 8.39
CA GLY A 386 4.91 -19.58 9.60
C GLY A 386 6.20 -20.41 9.55
N ALA A 387 6.48 -21.19 10.60
CA ALA A 387 7.68 -22.05 10.69
C ALA A 387 7.80 -23.12 9.58
N GLU A 388 6.70 -23.48 8.91
CA GLU A 388 6.72 -24.42 7.77
C GLU A 388 7.23 -23.78 6.47
N SER A 389 7.41 -22.45 6.45
CA SER A 389 7.99 -21.71 5.32
C SER A 389 9.40 -22.19 4.95
N LYS A 390 10.11 -22.86 5.87
CA LYS A 390 11.38 -23.56 5.61
C LYS A 390 11.33 -24.50 4.41
N ASN A 391 10.16 -25.07 4.11
CA ASN A 391 9.96 -25.96 2.98
C ASN A 391 10.08 -25.22 1.62
N LEU A 392 9.94 -23.89 1.62
CA LEU A 392 10.07 -23.04 0.42
C LEU A 392 11.53 -22.64 0.13
N TYR A 393 12.46 -22.83 1.07
CA TYR A 393 13.83 -22.30 0.97
C TYR A 393 14.56 -22.62 -0.35
N PRO A 394 14.44 -23.82 -0.95
CA PRO A 394 15.10 -24.11 -2.22
C PRO A 394 14.75 -23.15 -3.36
N PHE A 395 13.56 -22.55 -3.33
CA PHE A 395 13.12 -21.54 -4.29
C PHE A 395 13.18 -20.13 -3.71
N LEU A 396 12.73 -19.95 -2.46
CA LEU A 396 12.60 -18.67 -1.78
C LEU A 396 13.94 -17.94 -1.61
N LEU A 397 14.99 -18.63 -1.15
CA LEU A 397 16.27 -17.99 -0.83
C LEU A 397 17.00 -17.48 -2.08
N PRO A 398 17.07 -18.23 -3.20
CA PRO A 398 17.58 -17.69 -4.47
C PRO A 398 16.81 -16.47 -4.97
N VAL A 399 15.49 -16.42 -4.79
CA VAL A 399 14.65 -15.28 -5.18
C VAL A 399 14.98 -14.04 -4.36
N ILE A 400 15.11 -14.17 -3.04
CA ILE A 400 15.55 -13.07 -2.16
C ILE A 400 16.96 -12.60 -2.57
N GLN A 401 17.88 -13.54 -2.79
CA GLN A 401 19.25 -13.23 -3.17
C GLN A 401 19.32 -12.44 -4.49
N LEU A 402 18.54 -12.80 -5.51
CA LEU A 402 18.48 -12.08 -6.78
C LEU A 402 17.82 -10.70 -6.62
N SER A 403 16.72 -10.62 -5.88
CA SER A 403 15.94 -9.38 -5.71
C SER A 403 16.71 -8.31 -4.92
N CYS A 404 17.57 -8.75 -4.01
CA CYS A 404 18.42 -7.90 -3.17
C CYS A 404 19.85 -7.75 -3.71
N ASP A 405 20.17 -8.21 -4.92
CA ASP A 405 21.49 -8.05 -5.52
C ASP A 405 21.55 -6.76 -6.35
N VAL A 406 22.12 -5.72 -5.76
CA VAL A 406 22.24 -4.40 -6.37
C VAL A 406 23.15 -4.35 -7.60
N SER A 407 23.95 -5.39 -7.83
CA SER A 407 24.77 -5.50 -9.04
C SER A 407 23.95 -5.94 -10.27
N GLN A 408 22.73 -6.43 -10.08
CA GLN A 408 21.88 -6.97 -11.14
C GLN A 408 20.78 -5.98 -11.53
N PRO A 409 20.50 -5.74 -12.82
CA PRO A 409 19.47 -4.79 -13.27
C PRO A 409 18.07 -4.93 -12.63
N PRO A 410 17.56 -6.14 -12.31
CA PRO A 410 16.23 -6.30 -11.72
C PRO A 410 16.04 -5.62 -10.35
N HIS A 411 17.10 -5.32 -9.60
CA HIS A 411 16.97 -4.72 -8.26
C HIS A 411 16.15 -3.42 -8.27
N VAL A 412 16.20 -2.64 -9.35
CA VAL A 412 15.44 -1.39 -9.49
C VAL A 412 13.93 -1.58 -9.31
N TYR A 413 13.42 -2.76 -9.66
CA TYR A 413 12.00 -3.11 -9.53
C TYR A 413 11.72 -3.99 -8.33
N LEU A 414 12.66 -4.88 -7.98
CA LEU A 414 12.41 -5.98 -7.03
C LEU A 414 12.88 -5.69 -5.61
N LEU A 415 13.66 -4.63 -5.39
CA LEU A 415 14.38 -4.46 -4.11
C LEU A 415 13.44 -4.28 -2.92
N GLU A 416 12.41 -3.46 -3.04
CA GLU A 416 11.47 -3.17 -1.94
C GLU A 416 10.75 -4.45 -1.47
N ASP A 417 10.07 -5.13 -2.40
CA ASP A 417 9.41 -6.42 -2.14
C ASP A 417 10.41 -7.51 -1.71
N GLY A 418 11.64 -7.48 -2.25
CA GLY A 418 12.71 -8.42 -1.93
C GLY A 418 13.19 -8.29 -0.48
N LEU A 419 13.31 -7.05 0.02
CA LEU A 419 13.67 -6.76 1.41
C LEU A 419 12.54 -7.15 2.36
N GLU A 420 11.28 -6.86 2.03
CA GLU A 420 10.13 -7.30 2.82
C GLU A 420 10.09 -8.84 2.89
N LEU A 421 10.25 -9.51 1.75
CA LEU A 421 10.29 -10.98 1.71
C LEU A 421 11.42 -11.55 2.57
N TRP A 422 12.59 -10.91 2.56
CA TRP A 422 13.72 -11.30 3.40
C TRP A 422 13.39 -11.16 4.89
N LEU A 423 12.86 -10.01 5.30
CA LEU A 423 12.48 -9.75 6.69
C LEU A 423 11.46 -10.77 7.18
N VAL A 424 10.36 -10.93 6.44
CA VAL A 424 9.27 -11.86 6.78
C VAL A 424 9.76 -13.32 6.82
N THR A 425 10.73 -13.69 5.97
CA THR A 425 11.38 -15.00 6.02
C THR A 425 12.15 -15.19 7.32
N LEU A 426 12.91 -14.21 7.79
CA LEU A 426 13.65 -14.30 9.06
C LEU A 426 12.70 -14.37 10.26
N GLU A 427 11.64 -13.57 10.23
CA GLU A 427 10.64 -13.50 11.30
C GLU A 427 9.91 -14.84 11.51
N ASN A 428 9.70 -15.59 10.43
CA ASN A 428 9.02 -16.88 10.44
C ASN A 428 9.96 -18.10 10.39
N SER A 429 11.26 -17.89 10.16
CA SER A 429 12.26 -18.95 10.18
C SER A 429 12.31 -19.58 11.57
N PRO A 430 12.30 -20.92 11.75
CA PRO A 430 12.45 -21.53 13.07
C PRO A 430 13.92 -21.56 13.56
N ALA A 431 14.89 -21.62 12.65
CA ALA A 431 16.32 -21.64 12.94
C ALA A 431 17.13 -21.08 11.74
N LEU A 432 18.36 -20.65 12.00
CA LEU A 432 19.28 -20.16 10.96
C LEU A 432 19.84 -21.35 10.14
N SER A 433 19.68 -21.32 8.81
CA SER A 433 20.37 -22.24 7.90
C SER A 433 21.61 -21.56 7.27
N PRO A 434 22.61 -22.33 6.80
CA PRO A 434 23.78 -21.77 6.11
C PRO A 434 23.41 -20.94 4.87
N GLU A 435 22.42 -21.38 4.11
CA GLU A 435 21.95 -20.70 2.91
C GLU A 435 21.28 -19.37 3.25
N LEU A 436 20.46 -19.35 4.31
CA LEU A 436 19.81 -18.13 4.81
C LEU A 436 20.85 -17.13 5.36
N LEU A 437 21.88 -17.62 6.05
CA LEU A 437 22.99 -16.78 6.51
C LEU A 437 23.75 -16.16 5.33
N ARG A 438 23.99 -16.93 4.26
CA ARG A 438 24.76 -16.47 3.09
C ARG A 438 24.12 -15.29 2.36
N ILE A 439 22.79 -15.14 2.38
CA ILE A 439 22.09 -14.01 1.74
C ILE A 439 22.57 -12.67 2.30
N PHE A 440 23.00 -12.65 3.57
CA PHE A 440 23.49 -11.44 4.22
C PHE A 440 24.66 -10.76 3.50
N GLN A 441 25.41 -11.48 2.66
CA GLN A 441 26.48 -10.88 1.85
C GLN A 441 26.00 -9.68 0.99
N ASN A 442 24.72 -9.64 0.59
CA ASN A 442 24.14 -8.54 -0.16
C ASN A 442 23.91 -7.29 0.70
N MET A 443 23.80 -7.44 2.03
CA MET A 443 23.43 -6.37 2.96
C MET A 443 24.44 -5.21 2.95
N LEU A 444 25.74 -5.51 2.82
CA LEU A 444 26.77 -4.48 2.91
C LEU A 444 26.61 -3.44 1.79
N ALA A 445 26.38 -3.88 0.55
CA ALA A 445 26.14 -2.99 -0.58
C ALA A 445 24.80 -2.23 -0.45
N LEU A 446 23.79 -2.86 0.15
CA LEU A 446 22.49 -2.23 0.40
C LEU A 446 22.58 -1.08 1.39
N LEU A 447 23.38 -1.22 2.45
CA LEU A 447 23.63 -0.14 3.43
C LEU A 447 24.36 1.06 2.82
N GLU A 448 25.12 0.87 1.74
CA GLU A 448 25.87 1.93 1.06
C GLU A 448 25.06 2.71 0.01
N MET A 449 24.02 2.11 -0.58
CA MET A 449 23.36 2.67 -1.76
C MET A 449 22.31 3.75 -1.51
N SER A 450 21.42 3.56 -0.53
CA SER A 450 20.29 4.47 -0.33
C SER A 450 19.79 4.48 1.11
N THR A 451 19.32 5.64 1.57
CA THR A 451 18.72 5.80 2.91
C THR A 451 17.26 5.37 2.96
N GLU A 452 16.58 5.22 1.80
CA GLU A 452 15.15 4.90 1.72
C GLU A 452 14.83 3.53 2.35
N ASN A 453 15.69 2.54 2.08
CA ASN A 453 15.49 1.16 2.54
C ASN A 453 16.26 0.81 3.83
N VAL A 454 17.01 1.76 4.41
CA VAL A 454 17.96 1.47 5.48
C VAL A 454 17.27 0.97 6.76
N LEU A 455 16.06 1.44 7.04
CA LEU A 455 15.28 1.02 8.21
C LEU A 455 14.92 -0.46 8.12
N THR A 456 14.48 -0.91 6.93
CA THR A 456 14.19 -2.33 6.66
C THR A 456 15.47 -3.18 6.77
N CYS A 457 16.60 -2.67 6.28
CA CYS A 457 17.90 -3.32 6.45
C CYS A 457 18.27 -3.51 7.93
N PHE A 458 18.05 -2.50 8.78
CA PHE A 458 18.27 -2.63 10.24
C PHE A 458 17.32 -3.63 10.89
N GLN A 459 16.06 -3.71 10.44
CA GLN A 459 15.12 -4.74 10.90
C GLN A 459 15.60 -6.15 10.51
N ILE A 460 16.10 -6.34 9.29
CA ILE A 460 16.68 -7.61 8.83
C ILE A 460 17.90 -7.98 9.70
N ILE A 461 18.81 -7.03 9.95
CA ILE A 461 19.99 -7.26 10.81
C ILE A 461 19.56 -7.67 12.23
N ASN A 462 18.60 -6.96 12.83
CA ASN A 462 18.05 -7.33 14.13
C ASN A 462 17.44 -8.73 14.11
N SER A 463 16.74 -9.09 13.03
CA SER A 463 16.14 -10.41 12.88
C SER A 463 17.18 -11.53 12.83
N TYR A 464 18.33 -11.30 12.17
CA TYR A 464 19.47 -12.24 12.25
C TYR A 464 20.05 -12.34 13.66
N ILE A 465 20.20 -11.21 14.38
CA ILE A 465 20.70 -11.19 15.75
C ILE A 465 19.77 -12.00 16.67
N TYR A 466 18.45 -11.83 16.56
CA TYR A 466 17.50 -12.62 17.33
C TYR A 466 17.53 -14.10 16.95
N LEU A 467 17.66 -14.41 15.65
CA LEU A 467 17.63 -15.79 15.14
C LEU A 467 18.86 -16.61 15.55
N SER A 468 20.07 -16.07 15.40
CA SER A 468 21.31 -16.66 15.92
C SER A 468 22.41 -15.61 16.00
N ALA A 469 22.51 -14.90 17.13
CA ALA A 469 23.53 -13.88 17.34
C ALA A 469 24.96 -14.42 17.18
N THR A 470 25.24 -15.63 17.68
CA THR A 470 26.60 -16.19 17.67
C THR A 470 27.09 -16.44 16.25
N ASP A 471 26.34 -17.21 15.46
CA ASP A 471 26.75 -17.57 14.09
C ASP A 471 26.80 -16.34 13.18
N PHE A 472 25.82 -15.45 13.33
CA PHE A 472 25.71 -14.22 12.55
C PHE A 472 26.87 -13.25 12.85
N LEU A 473 27.09 -12.91 14.13
CA LEU A 473 28.12 -11.94 14.51
C LEU A 473 29.53 -12.47 14.25
N GLN A 474 29.78 -13.78 14.40
CA GLN A 474 31.07 -14.37 14.03
C GLN A 474 31.34 -14.29 12.52
N SER A 475 30.29 -14.39 11.69
CA SER A 475 30.44 -14.39 10.23
C SER A 475 30.52 -12.98 9.64
N TYR A 476 29.71 -12.04 10.14
CA TYR A 476 29.52 -10.73 9.51
C TYR A 476 29.69 -9.53 10.46
N GLY A 477 29.87 -9.75 11.77
CA GLY A 477 29.90 -8.67 12.77
C GLY A 477 31.00 -7.64 12.54
N GLU A 478 32.20 -8.07 12.14
CA GLU A 478 33.32 -7.16 11.87
C GLU A 478 33.06 -6.27 10.64
N ALA A 479 32.57 -6.86 9.54
CA ALA A 479 32.24 -6.11 8.33
C ALA A 479 31.09 -5.12 8.60
N LEU A 480 30.07 -5.57 9.32
CA LEU A 480 28.94 -4.73 9.74
C LEU A 480 29.39 -3.56 10.61
N CYS A 481 30.29 -3.80 11.58
CA CYS A 481 30.85 -2.73 12.41
C CYS A 481 31.58 -1.68 11.57
N ARG A 482 32.37 -2.09 10.56
CA ARG A 482 33.05 -1.14 9.66
C ARG A 482 32.03 -0.30 8.89
N SER A 483 31.01 -0.94 8.31
CA SER A 483 29.93 -0.22 7.62
C SER A 483 29.23 0.77 8.55
N PHE A 484 28.95 0.41 9.80
CA PHE A 484 28.37 1.33 10.79
C PHE A 484 29.29 2.49 11.14
N CYS A 485 30.60 2.25 11.30
CA CYS A 485 31.57 3.32 11.52
C CYS A 485 31.60 4.33 10.36
N ASP A 486 31.50 3.85 9.13
CA ASP A 486 31.46 4.72 7.94
C ASP A 486 30.13 5.44 7.83
N PHE A 487 29.02 4.73 8.05
CA PHE A 487 27.67 5.30 8.03
C PHE A 487 27.49 6.41 9.08
N LEU A 488 28.07 6.26 10.28
CA LEU A 488 27.98 7.25 11.36
C LEU A 488 28.68 8.59 11.07
N LYS A 489 29.53 8.69 10.04
CA LYS A 489 30.27 9.93 9.72
C LYS A 489 29.36 11.01 9.12
N ASP A 490 28.36 10.62 8.35
CA ASP A 490 27.58 11.52 7.48
C ASP A 490 26.05 11.37 7.66
N ILE A 491 25.58 11.01 8.86
CA ILE A 491 24.14 10.82 9.15
C ILE A 491 23.60 11.78 10.20
N THR A 492 22.27 11.91 10.22
CA THR A 492 21.55 12.69 11.22
C THR A 492 21.61 12.01 12.60
N ALA A 493 21.33 12.78 13.65
CA ALA A 493 21.18 12.26 15.01
C ALA A 493 20.15 11.12 15.10
N GLU A 494 19.09 11.18 14.28
CA GLU A 494 18.10 10.11 14.19
C GLU A 494 18.69 8.85 13.56
N GLY A 495 19.41 8.97 12.44
CA GLY A 495 20.11 7.85 11.81
C GLY A 495 21.11 7.19 12.77
N GLN A 496 21.85 8.00 13.53
CA GLN A 496 22.76 7.52 14.57
C GLN A 496 22.05 6.69 15.63
N VAL A 497 20.89 7.13 16.10
CA VAL A 497 20.07 6.36 17.05
C VAL A 497 19.67 5.02 16.47
N GLN A 498 19.30 4.94 15.19
CA GLN A 498 18.91 3.67 14.57
C GLN A 498 20.07 2.67 14.49
N VAL A 499 21.26 3.11 14.08
CA VAL A 499 22.47 2.28 14.08
C VAL A 499 22.78 1.76 15.47
N LEU A 500 22.79 2.66 16.46
CA LEU A 500 23.16 2.32 17.83
C LEU A 500 22.12 1.43 18.52
N LYS A 501 20.85 1.50 18.13
CA LYS A 501 19.83 0.53 18.57
C LYS A 501 20.13 -0.89 18.09
N VAL A 502 20.65 -1.07 16.88
CA VAL A 502 21.09 -2.40 16.40
C VAL A 502 22.25 -2.92 17.26
N VAL A 503 23.22 -2.07 17.57
CA VAL A 503 24.34 -2.40 18.46
C VAL A 503 23.84 -2.75 19.87
N GLU A 504 22.91 -1.97 20.42
CA GLU A 504 22.30 -2.24 21.72
C GLU A 504 21.55 -3.59 21.75
N ILE A 505 20.83 -3.94 20.68
CA ILE A 505 20.18 -5.25 20.54
C ILE A 505 21.22 -6.37 20.51
N ALA A 506 22.30 -6.21 19.75
CA ALA A 506 23.40 -7.18 19.74
C ALA A 506 24.01 -7.37 21.14
N LEU A 507 24.22 -6.28 21.89
CA LEU A 507 24.71 -6.32 23.27
C LEU A 507 23.71 -7.01 24.21
N LYS A 508 22.41 -6.77 24.04
CA LYS A 508 21.34 -7.40 24.83
C LYS A 508 21.33 -8.92 24.63
N VAL A 509 21.47 -9.39 23.39
CA VAL A 509 21.36 -10.82 23.02
C VAL A 509 22.67 -11.58 23.20
N SER A 510 23.82 -10.99 22.89
CA SER A 510 25.14 -11.63 23.02
C SER A 510 26.19 -10.67 23.60
N PRO A 511 26.14 -10.39 24.93
CA PRO A 511 26.92 -9.31 25.54
C PRO A 511 28.43 -9.41 25.33
N VAL A 512 28.99 -10.63 25.39
CA VAL A 512 30.44 -10.83 25.27
C VAL A 512 30.89 -10.67 23.83
N LEU A 513 30.24 -11.37 22.90
CA LEU A 513 30.63 -11.35 21.48
C LEU A 513 30.37 -9.99 20.84
N ALA A 514 29.21 -9.38 21.11
CA ALA A 514 28.85 -8.07 20.55
C ALA A 514 29.78 -6.96 21.05
N CYS A 515 30.20 -6.96 22.32
CA CYS A 515 31.20 -6.02 22.83
C CYS A 515 32.51 -6.10 22.02
N HIS A 516 32.96 -7.32 21.70
CA HIS A 516 34.16 -7.52 20.91
C HIS A 516 33.98 -7.09 19.45
N MET A 517 32.85 -7.47 18.82
CA MET A 517 32.60 -7.17 17.40
C MET A 517 32.41 -5.66 17.14
N PHE A 518 31.71 -4.97 18.04
CA PHE A 518 31.40 -3.54 17.89
C PHE A 518 32.32 -2.63 18.69
N GLN A 519 33.46 -3.14 19.20
CA GLN A 519 34.41 -2.37 20.00
C GLN A 519 34.78 -1.00 19.38
N PRO A 520 35.00 -0.85 18.06
CA PRO A 520 35.32 0.44 17.46
C PRO A 520 34.26 1.54 17.65
N LEU A 521 32.99 1.17 17.86
CA LEU A 521 31.88 2.10 18.07
C LEU A 521 31.75 2.57 19.52
N LEU A 522 32.36 1.86 20.48
CA LEU A 522 32.13 2.10 21.90
C LEU A 522 32.90 3.31 22.48
N PRO A 523 34.17 3.58 22.11
CA PRO A 523 34.85 4.80 22.55
C PRO A 523 34.16 6.11 22.12
N PRO A 524 33.68 6.27 20.86
CA PRO A 524 32.88 7.43 20.48
C PRO A 524 31.59 7.60 21.31
N VAL A 525 30.90 6.50 21.60
CA VAL A 525 29.71 6.50 22.48
C VAL A 525 30.07 6.99 23.88
N PHE A 526 31.14 6.45 24.47
CA PHE A 526 31.63 6.87 25.78
C PHE A 526 32.01 8.35 25.79
N ARG A 527 32.74 8.81 24.76
CA ARG A 527 33.13 10.21 24.60
C ARG A 527 31.91 11.12 24.53
N GLY A 528 30.89 10.75 23.75
CA GLY A 528 29.66 11.51 23.64
C GLY A 528 28.90 11.65 24.97
N VAL A 529 28.96 10.65 25.85
CA VAL A 529 28.43 10.78 27.23
C VAL A 529 29.22 11.80 28.03
N MET A 530 30.55 11.70 28.02
CA MET A 530 31.44 12.57 28.79
C MET A 530 31.41 14.02 28.33
N GLU A 531 31.27 14.25 27.01
CA GLU A 531 31.16 15.58 26.41
C GLU A 531 29.76 16.19 26.57
N GLY A 532 28.79 15.42 27.06
CA GLY A 532 27.42 15.87 27.29
C GLY A 532 26.65 16.05 25.98
N GLU A 533 26.43 14.95 25.25
CA GLU A 533 25.63 14.91 24.02
C GLU A 533 24.34 15.73 24.15
N ARG A 534 24.15 16.64 23.18
CA ARG A 534 23.12 17.67 23.21
C ARG A 534 21.76 17.12 22.84
N TYR A 535 21.71 16.09 21.99
CA TYR A 535 20.45 15.48 21.56
C TYR A 535 20.00 14.43 22.60
N PRO A 536 18.87 14.64 23.31
CA PRO A 536 18.47 13.77 24.43
C PRO A 536 18.32 12.30 24.04
N VAL A 537 17.78 12.04 22.84
CA VAL A 537 17.56 10.67 22.33
C VAL A 537 18.88 9.95 22.05
N VAL A 538 19.88 10.67 21.53
CA VAL A 538 21.24 10.13 21.31
C VAL A 538 21.90 9.85 22.66
N MET A 539 21.87 10.82 23.58
CA MET A 539 22.39 10.67 24.94
C MET A 539 21.77 9.46 25.66
N SER A 540 20.44 9.32 25.61
CA SER A 540 19.73 8.16 26.18
C SER A 540 20.21 6.84 25.56
N THR A 541 20.51 6.82 24.26
CA THR A 541 21.01 5.63 23.58
C THR A 541 22.45 5.30 23.96
N TYR A 542 23.31 6.31 24.11
CA TYR A 542 24.66 6.12 24.64
C TYR A 542 24.63 5.53 26.05
N LEU A 543 23.85 6.13 26.96
CA LEU A 543 23.69 5.64 28.33
C LEU A 543 23.13 4.21 28.35
N GLY A 544 22.17 3.89 27.47
CA GLY A 544 21.66 2.52 27.30
C GLY A 544 22.75 1.53 26.94
N ILE A 545 23.59 1.85 25.94
CA ILE A 545 24.73 1.01 25.54
C ILE A 545 25.72 0.81 26.69
N ILE A 546 26.15 1.90 27.34
CA ILE A 546 27.07 1.80 28.48
C ILE A 546 26.44 0.97 29.62
N GLY A 547 25.14 1.13 29.86
CA GLY A 547 24.40 0.39 30.89
C GLY A 547 24.38 -1.11 30.61
N ARG A 548 24.14 -1.51 29.36
CA ARG A 548 24.20 -2.93 28.93
C ARG A 548 25.61 -3.51 29.14
N ILE A 549 26.65 -2.80 28.72
CA ILE A 549 28.03 -3.26 28.86
C ILE A 549 28.40 -3.41 30.34
N LEU A 550 28.09 -2.40 31.16
CA LEU A 550 28.37 -2.41 32.59
C LEU A 550 27.69 -3.59 33.31
N LEU A 551 26.41 -3.81 33.03
CA LEU A 551 25.62 -4.87 33.67
C LEU A 551 25.98 -6.28 33.21
N GLN A 552 26.18 -6.46 31.91
CA GLN A 552 26.23 -7.79 31.29
C GLN A 552 27.67 -8.24 30.99
N ASN A 553 28.65 -7.32 30.96
CA ASN A 553 30.04 -7.61 30.65
C ASN A 553 31.01 -6.66 31.38
N SER A 554 31.03 -6.74 32.71
CA SER A 554 31.80 -5.86 33.58
C SER A 554 33.32 -5.90 33.33
N SER A 555 33.87 -7.04 32.89
CA SER A 555 35.29 -7.16 32.53
C SER A 555 35.64 -6.29 31.32
N PHE A 556 34.81 -6.31 30.28
CA PHE A 556 34.97 -5.45 29.12
C PHE A 556 34.77 -3.98 29.48
N PHE A 557 33.77 -3.66 30.32
CA PHE A 557 33.56 -2.30 30.82
C PHE A 557 34.82 -1.75 31.50
N SER A 558 35.46 -2.52 32.38
CA SER A 558 36.70 -2.12 33.06
C SER A 558 37.85 -1.84 32.07
N SER A 559 37.98 -2.66 31.01
CA SER A 559 38.97 -2.43 29.95
C SER A 559 38.67 -1.15 29.14
N LEU A 560 37.41 -0.92 28.78
CA LEU A 560 36.97 0.29 28.09
C LEU A 560 37.20 1.54 28.95
N LEU A 561 36.82 1.48 30.23
CA LEU A 561 37.04 2.56 31.19
C LEU A 561 38.54 2.89 31.31
N SER A 562 39.40 1.88 31.40
CA SER A 562 40.86 2.07 31.46
C SER A 562 41.41 2.72 30.20
N GLN A 563 40.90 2.33 29.03
CA GLN A 563 41.26 2.95 27.75
C GLN A 563 40.83 4.43 27.71
N MET A 564 39.59 4.72 28.09
CA MET A 564 39.06 6.09 28.09
C MET A 564 39.75 6.97 29.14
N ALA A 565 40.14 6.40 30.29
CA ALA A 565 40.88 7.10 31.34
C ALA A 565 42.21 7.67 30.82
N ILE A 566 42.92 6.90 29.98
CA ILE A 566 44.14 7.36 29.30
C ILE A 566 43.81 8.51 28.33
N GLU A 567 42.73 8.41 27.54
CA GLU A 567 42.33 9.44 26.58
C GLU A 567 41.94 10.76 27.26
N PHE A 568 41.20 10.69 28.37
CA PHE A 568 40.79 11.86 29.17
C PHE A 568 41.86 12.35 30.16
N ASN A 569 43.01 11.67 30.25
CA ASN A 569 44.09 11.96 31.19
C ASN A 569 43.59 12.03 32.65
N GLN A 570 42.82 11.02 33.05
CA GLN A 570 42.26 10.85 34.40
C GLN A 570 42.56 9.44 34.93
N GLU A 571 42.52 9.27 36.26
CA GLU A 571 42.52 7.93 36.85
C GLU A 571 41.17 7.23 36.55
N PRO A 572 41.14 5.90 36.31
CA PRO A 572 39.91 5.18 35.96
C PRO A 572 38.76 5.39 36.95
N GLU A 573 39.08 5.48 38.24
CA GLU A 573 38.09 5.70 39.32
C GLU A 573 37.48 7.10 39.26
N GLN A 574 38.27 8.12 38.92
CA GLN A 574 37.81 9.50 38.76
C GLN A 574 36.94 9.65 37.51
N LEU A 575 37.33 8.98 36.42
CA LEU A 575 36.53 8.96 35.19
C LEU A 575 35.18 8.24 35.43
N LEU A 576 35.18 7.14 36.20
CA LEU A 576 33.95 6.46 36.59
C LEU A 576 33.02 7.36 37.40
N GLY A 577 33.57 8.12 38.36
CA GLY A 577 32.79 9.11 39.11
C GLY A 577 32.18 10.19 38.24
N SER A 578 32.94 10.68 37.26
CA SER A 578 32.48 11.68 36.28
C SER A 578 31.40 11.11 35.36
N LEU A 579 31.54 9.86 34.93
CA LEU A 579 30.53 9.14 34.15
C LEU A 579 29.22 8.99 34.95
N MET A 580 29.30 8.59 36.22
CA MET A 580 28.12 8.49 37.10
C MET A 580 27.43 9.84 37.30
N GLU A 581 28.19 10.92 37.45
CA GLU A 581 27.65 12.28 37.56
C GLU A 581 26.91 12.71 36.30
N MET A 582 27.51 12.52 35.13
CA MET A 582 26.86 12.75 33.84
C MET A 582 25.61 11.88 33.66
N TRP A 583 25.62 10.64 34.15
CA TRP A 583 24.46 9.75 34.12
C TRP A 583 23.30 10.31 34.95
N VAL A 584 23.59 10.80 36.15
CA VAL A 584 22.60 11.40 37.06
C VAL A 584 22.05 12.69 36.47
N GLU A 585 22.90 13.58 35.98
CA GLU A 585 22.48 14.86 35.39
C GLU A 585 21.62 14.69 34.13
N ARG A 586 21.80 13.59 33.39
CA ARG A 586 21.12 13.34 32.11
C ARG A 586 20.03 12.29 32.21
N MET A 587 19.64 11.86 33.41
CA MET A 587 18.57 10.87 33.61
C MET A 587 17.24 11.33 32.98
N ASP A 588 16.94 12.63 33.04
CA ASP A 588 15.73 13.23 32.45
C ASP A 588 15.64 13.11 30.92
N ASN A 589 16.76 12.87 30.24
CA ASN A 589 16.76 12.60 28.80
C ASN A 589 16.16 11.22 28.45
N ILE A 590 16.07 10.32 29.43
CA ILE A 590 15.55 8.97 29.25
C ILE A 590 14.06 8.95 29.56
N THR A 591 13.24 8.93 28.51
CA THR A 591 11.77 8.90 28.61
C THR A 591 11.19 7.49 28.65
N GLN A 592 11.95 6.47 28.23
CA GLN A 592 11.49 5.10 28.13
C GLN A 592 11.70 4.36 29.47
N PRO A 593 10.63 3.80 30.11
CA PRO A 593 10.75 3.12 31.40
C PRO A 593 11.76 1.95 31.40
N GLU A 594 11.83 1.16 30.32
CA GLU A 594 12.82 0.07 30.17
C GLU A 594 14.26 0.59 30.32
N ARG A 595 14.57 1.73 29.70
CA ARG A 595 15.92 2.32 29.74
C ARG A 595 16.23 3.02 31.05
N ARG A 596 15.22 3.60 31.72
CA ARG A 596 15.38 4.15 33.08
C ARG A 596 15.73 3.04 34.06
N LYS A 597 14.97 1.94 34.03
CA LYS A 597 15.24 0.71 34.80
C LYS A 597 16.64 0.14 34.50
N LEU A 598 17.03 0.06 33.23
CA LEU A 598 18.38 -0.37 32.83
C LEU A 598 19.47 0.51 33.47
N SER A 599 19.31 1.83 33.42
CA SER A 599 20.25 2.79 34.01
C SER A 599 20.34 2.63 35.53
N ALA A 600 19.20 2.50 36.21
CA ALA A 600 19.14 2.25 37.65
C ALA A 600 19.87 0.96 38.03
N LEU A 601 19.58 -0.15 37.34
CA LEU A 601 20.26 -1.43 37.56
C LEU A 601 21.77 -1.31 37.34
N ALA A 602 22.19 -0.62 36.28
CA ALA A 602 23.60 -0.44 35.95
C ALA A 602 24.35 0.32 37.05
N LEU A 603 23.81 1.44 37.53
CA LEU A 603 24.41 2.20 38.63
C LEU A 603 24.36 1.43 39.96
N LEU A 604 23.28 0.69 40.24
CA LEU A 604 23.18 -0.18 41.42
C LEU A 604 24.26 -1.27 41.43
N SER A 605 24.61 -1.81 40.26
CA SER A 605 25.63 -2.86 40.14
C SER A 605 27.02 -2.43 40.58
N LEU A 606 27.28 -1.11 40.65
CA LEU A 606 28.54 -0.53 41.12
C LEU A 606 28.60 -0.40 42.64
N LEU A 607 27.44 -0.29 43.32
CA LEU A 607 27.38 -0.03 44.78
C LEU A 607 28.07 -1.08 45.66
N PRO A 608 28.11 -2.38 45.31
CA PRO A 608 28.86 -3.36 46.08
C PRO A 608 30.39 -3.17 46.08
N SER A 609 30.93 -2.17 45.36
CA SER A 609 32.37 -1.90 45.31
C SER A 609 32.88 -1.09 46.51
N ASP A 610 34.12 -1.36 46.92
CA ASP A 610 34.84 -0.58 47.95
C ASP A 610 35.42 0.75 47.40
N ASN A 611 34.99 1.16 46.20
CA ASN A 611 35.47 2.37 45.56
C ASN A 611 34.83 3.61 46.21
N THR A 612 35.64 4.46 46.83
CA THR A 612 35.19 5.67 47.53
C THR A 612 34.45 6.63 46.60
N VAL A 613 34.86 6.74 45.33
CA VAL A 613 34.21 7.61 44.33
C VAL A 613 32.79 7.12 44.03
N VAL A 614 32.57 5.81 43.96
CA VAL A 614 31.24 5.23 43.76
C VAL A 614 30.35 5.49 44.99
N GLN A 615 30.92 5.36 46.20
CA GLN A 615 30.21 5.64 47.45
C GLN A 615 29.80 7.11 47.58
N GLU A 616 30.63 8.06 47.12
CA GLU A 616 30.29 9.49 47.09
C GLU A 616 29.08 9.80 46.20
N LYS A 617 28.82 8.98 45.17
CA LYS A 617 27.67 9.10 44.26
C LYS A 617 26.43 8.29 44.70
N PHE A 618 26.41 7.77 45.94
CA PHE A 618 25.32 6.96 46.48
C PHE A 618 23.95 7.65 46.41
N CYS A 619 23.84 8.90 46.86
CA CYS A 619 22.56 9.63 46.88
C CYS A 619 21.94 9.77 45.48
N GLY A 620 22.76 10.12 44.47
CA GLY A 620 22.29 10.23 43.09
C GLY A 620 21.82 8.89 42.54
N THR A 621 22.55 7.81 42.83
CA THR A 621 22.19 6.45 42.43
C THR A 621 20.85 6.02 43.04
N VAL A 622 20.64 6.25 44.34
CA VAL A 622 19.39 5.91 45.04
C VAL A 622 18.20 6.70 44.47
N ASN A 623 18.37 8.00 44.20
CA ASN A 623 17.31 8.83 43.59
C ASN A 623 16.84 8.26 42.25
N ILE A 624 17.78 7.93 41.35
CA ILE A 624 17.48 7.30 40.05
C ILE A 624 16.69 5.99 40.24
N CYS A 625 17.05 5.20 41.25
CA CYS A 625 16.38 3.93 41.53
C CYS A 625 14.95 4.13 42.00
N VAL A 626 14.73 5.09 42.89
CA VAL A 626 13.39 5.43 43.40
C VAL A 626 12.50 5.95 42.26
N GLU A 627 13.03 6.85 41.42
CA GLU A 627 12.31 7.33 40.24
C GLU A 627 11.96 6.18 39.28
N SER A 628 12.94 5.34 38.95
CA SER A 628 12.72 4.20 38.05
C SER A 628 11.72 3.19 38.62
N LEU A 629 11.69 2.99 39.94
CA LEU A 629 10.68 2.17 40.61
C LEU A 629 9.28 2.78 40.46
N HIS A 630 9.14 4.10 40.62
CA HIS A 630 7.84 4.76 40.39
C HIS A 630 7.36 4.62 38.95
N ASP A 631 8.27 4.57 37.97
CA ASP A 631 7.92 4.41 36.56
C ASP A 631 7.47 2.99 36.17
N VAL A 632 7.98 1.95 36.86
CA VAL A 632 7.75 0.54 36.48
C VAL A 632 6.89 -0.27 37.46
N MET A 633 6.58 0.28 38.63
CA MET A 633 5.78 -0.43 39.64
C MET A 633 4.28 -0.18 39.41
N THR A 634 3.53 -1.25 39.20
CA THR A 634 2.07 -1.25 39.09
C THR A 634 1.44 -1.97 40.27
N GLU A 635 0.33 -1.46 40.78
CA GLU A 635 -0.43 -2.11 41.84
C GLU A 635 -1.18 -3.33 41.30
N ASP A 636 -0.96 -4.49 41.92
CA ASP A 636 -1.72 -5.70 41.65
C ASP A 636 -3.11 -5.57 42.31
N PRO A 637 -4.20 -5.54 41.53
CA PRO A 637 -5.55 -5.35 42.06
C PRO A 637 -6.03 -6.50 42.95
N GLU A 638 -5.43 -7.70 42.86
CA GLU A 638 -5.81 -8.84 43.68
C GLU A 638 -5.10 -8.85 45.04
N THR A 639 -3.85 -8.41 45.09
CA THR A 639 -3.01 -8.49 46.29
C THR A 639 -2.76 -7.14 46.97
N GLY A 640 -3.05 -6.02 46.30
CA GLY A 640 -2.69 -4.67 46.74
C GLY A 640 -1.18 -4.44 46.85
N THR A 641 -0.37 -5.33 46.27
CA THR A 641 1.09 -5.22 46.27
C THR A 641 1.57 -4.57 44.99
N PHE A 642 2.62 -3.75 45.08
CA PHE A 642 3.26 -3.21 43.88
C PHE A 642 4.20 -4.25 43.27
N LYS A 643 4.04 -4.49 41.98
CA LYS A 643 4.86 -5.39 41.16
C LYS A 643 5.46 -4.63 40.00
N ASP A 644 6.67 -5.01 39.64
CA ASP A 644 7.37 -4.49 38.48
C ASP A 644 6.69 -5.00 37.21
N CYS A 645 6.05 -4.10 36.46
CA CYS A 645 5.29 -4.45 35.26
C CYS A 645 6.18 -4.93 34.10
N MET A 646 7.50 -4.74 34.21
CA MET A 646 8.48 -5.16 33.21
C MET A 646 9.10 -6.54 33.56
N LEU A 647 8.73 -7.14 34.70
CA LEU A 647 9.11 -8.50 35.06
C LEU A 647 8.07 -9.49 34.50
N VAL A 648 8.49 -10.31 33.54
CA VAL A 648 7.65 -11.39 33.00
C VAL A 648 7.58 -12.52 34.03
N SER A 649 6.55 -12.54 34.86
CA SER A 649 6.34 -13.61 35.84
C SER A 649 5.72 -14.84 35.18
N GLY A 650 6.59 -15.75 34.70
CA GLY A 650 6.16 -16.97 34.01
C GLY A 650 5.83 -16.74 32.55
N VAL A 651 5.89 -17.81 31.75
CA VAL A 651 5.39 -17.80 30.37
C VAL A 651 3.87 -17.76 30.45
N GLU A 652 3.30 -16.61 30.77
CA GLU A 652 1.89 -16.38 30.47
C GLU A 652 1.79 -16.46 28.95
N GLU A 653 1.27 -17.58 28.46
CA GLU A 653 0.67 -17.68 27.14
C GLU A 653 -0.32 -16.53 27.08
N GLN A 654 0.00 -15.51 26.26
CA GLN A 654 -1.00 -14.53 25.89
C GLN A 654 -2.21 -15.35 25.42
N LYS A 655 -3.37 -15.14 26.06
CA LYS A 655 -4.63 -15.54 25.46
C LYS A 655 -4.78 -14.67 24.22
N VAL A 656 -4.17 -15.12 23.12
CA VAL A 656 -4.42 -14.63 21.77
C VAL A 656 -5.93 -14.72 21.63
N SER A 657 -6.61 -13.59 21.47
CA SER A 657 -8.03 -13.63 21.15
C SER A 657 -8.19 -14.36 19.82
N ASP A 658 -9.36 -14.95 19.53
CA ASP A 658 -9.58 -15.64 18.24
C ASP A 658 -9.34 -14.71 17.02
N ASP A 659 -9.24 -13.39 17.22
CA ASP A 659 -8.97 -12.35 16.22
C ASP A 659 -7.49 -11.88 16.17
N ASP A 660 -6.62 -12.28 17.11
CA ASP A 660 -5.21 -11.86 17.12
C ASP A 660 -4.34 -12.79 16.25
N GLU A 661 -3.47 -12.22 15.42
CA GLU A 661 -2.51 -13.01 14.66
C GLU A 661 -1.60 -13.82 15.60
N PRO A 662 -1.33 -15.09 15.28
CA PRO A 662 -0.43 -15.92 16.05
C PRO A 662 0.97 -15.28 16.09
N PRO A 663 1.66 -15.28 17.25
CA PRO A 663 2.99 -14.68 17.34
C PRO A 663 3.97 -15.39 16.39
N THR A 664 4.75 -14.60 15.65
CA THR A 664 5.81 -15.10 14.77
C THR A 664 6.92 -15.79 15.60
N GLU A 665 7.80 -16.54 14.93
CA GLU A 665 8.97 -17.12 15.61
C GLU A 665 9.88 -16.03 16.19
N GLN A 666 9.97 -14.87 15.53
CA GLN A 666 10.68 -13.72 16.06
C GLN A 666 10.01 -13.10 17.29
N ASP A 667 8.68 -13.01 17.35
CA ASP A 667 7.99 -12.51 18.56
C ASP A 667 8.29 -13.38 19.77
N LYS A 668 8.31 -14.71 19.57
CA LYS A 668 8.72 -15.67 20.61
C LYS A 668 10.15 -15.41 21.06
N ARG A 669 11.09 -15.14 20.14
CA ARG A 669 12.50 -14.82 20.46
C ARG A 669 12.66 -13.48 21.15
N ARG A 670 11.90 -12.45 20.76
CA ARG A 670 11.97 -11.11 21.37
C ARG A 670 11.47 -11.12 22.81
N LYS A 671 10.56 -12.04 23.15
CA LYS A 671 10.03 -12.26 24.50
C LYS A 671 11.02 -12.99 25.42
N LEU A 672 11.87 -13.86 24.85
CA LEU A 672 12.97 -14.53 25.57
C LEU A 672 14.14 -13.58 25.82
#